data_AF-A0A5E7UE32-F1
#
_entry.id   AF-A0A5E7UE32-F1
#
_cell.length_a   1.000
_cell.length_b   1.000
_cell.length_c   1.000
_cell.angle_alpha   90.00
_cell.angle_beta   90.00
_cell.angle_gamma   90.00
#
_symmetry.space_group_name_H-M   'P 1'
#
loop_
_entity.id
_entity.type
_entity.pdbx_description
1 polymer ?
#
loop_
_entity_poly.entity_id
_entity_poly.type
_entity_poly.pdbx_seq_one_letter_code
_entity_poly.pdbx_strand_id
1 'polypeptide(L)'
;MPVKPPRGGNTHVDVPGGPSRPGDVDTSLPDPSIRRGVDLGLALDDLQLRAGPSRDTHADVVRPEPTVLVQRTAVDIPHPAAAPLLENYLIGARITLPDADSRGLRAFNKRTYVDLSEGGTVLVAMDPVNATYRARLPNERHPSGPELVRDIDSGLWHPREGVDLTLRAQVKKSLPELSDRQADDFVSRFGDKETLENELKRIQLGLPQLERELSTWTNALKDSPGAEYASRLSLSAKLIQLYKWQGDDLDPWGRVYRGGRMAGFRLDINLSEWPMQRAPLFSTPINSVVSLTLRGSLSQTPKDFFAGFPSLGTLRTSGQMMYGLPDGVGRLTELRVVDLSNPLLHLSLVDIEQLKQLPRLRELNLEGHPLGYGFSIRDMTELRVLKLGNTSLVDLPGGLNELAGWSRLQVLDLQRNPFIGRAPDVTGMSELRVLNLTQTGISQIPGGLGTGNGPKGLEILKLGENSLFDAPSLEGMSKLRELDLSSTDIDKFPDGITSEIPATVLNLANNRIRSIPESVELRAGFNLTGNPITDPASLRRLIFARRQTGTDIWLGVESVDASADLWLRHVPHAQAPEKLALWDRLNTFSESSLFSRIRNLSRTPEFFVERQLLERRVWAFLESFEKAGAVERSRLRDVARKETSPGKMLERLEEEIKALDPGRQNQPLHYLPKRPRLD
;
A
#
# COMPACT_ATOMS: atom_id res chain seq x y z
N MET A 1 24.95 31.75 56.23
CA MET A 1 24.99 32.69 55.09
C MET A 1 24.64 31.89 53.85
N PRO A 2 23.61 32.29 53.09
CA PRO A 2 23.84 33.22 51.99
C PRO A 2 22.84 34.38 51.94
N VAL A 3 23.24 35.37 51.15
CA VAL A 3 22.79 36.77 51.13
C VAL A 3 21.55 36.96 50.25
N LYS A 4 20.67 37.87 50.71
CA LYS A 4 19.42 38.36 50.10
C LYS A 4 19.57 38.96 48.68
N PRO A 5 18.47 39.03 47.90
CA PRO A 5 18.32 39.91 46.74
C PRO A 5 17.71 41.28 47.12
N PRO A 6 17.78 42.30 46.25
CA PRO A 6 16.80 43.41 46.20
C PRO A 6 15.95 43.30 44.91
N ARG A 7 14.59 43.29 44.92
CA ARG A 7 13.58 44.33 45.24
C ARG A 7 13.78 45.62 44.44
N GLY A 8 12.93 45.94 43.45
CA GLY A 8 11.62 46.63 43.55
C GLY A 8 11.69 47.78 42.52
N GLY A 9 10.73 48.09 41.66
CA GLY A 9 9.31 48.37 41.88
C GLY A 9 9.08 49.87 41.68
N ASN A 10 8.22 50.30 40.73
CA ASN A 10 7.24 51.36 40.96
C ASN A 10 6.29 51.64 39.77
N THR A 11 5.08 51.99 40.19
CA THR A 11 3.81 52.33 39.54
C THR A 11 3.63 53.83 39.26
N HIS A 12 2.88 54.21 38.21
CA HIS A 12 1.80 55.24 38.13
C HIS A 12 1.46 55.51 36.63
N VAL A 13 0.28 55.16 36.08
CA VAL A 13 -1.06 55.83 36.04
C VAL A 13 -1.08 57.19 35.32
N ASP A 14 -1.88 57.30 34.24
CA ASP A 14 -2.87 58.37 34.04
C ASP A 14 -3.86 58.06 32.87
N VAL A 15 -5.13 58.41 33.06
CA VAL A 15 -6.30 58.28 32.15
C VAL A 15 -6.87 59.68 31.90
N PRO A 16 -7.29 60.03 30.66
CA PRO A 16 -8.69 60.44 30.41
C PRO A 16 -9.18 60.05 28.98
N GLY A 17 -10.40 59.53 28.73
CA GLY A 17 -11.69 60.22 28.71
C GLY A 17 -12.59 59.63 27.58
N GLY A 18 -13.89 59.46 27.81
CA GLY A 18 -14.89 58.95 26.83
C GLY A 18 -15.30 59.98 25.75
N PRO A 19 -16.37 59.78 24.91
CA PRO A 19 -17.59 59.03 25.22
C PRO A 19 -18.30 58.28 24.02
N SER A 20 -19.44 57.65 24.35
CA SER A 20 -20.67 57.49 23.52
C SER A 20 -20.79 56.40 22.43
N ARG A 21 -21.64 55.40 22.73
CA ARG A 21 -22.58 54.76 21.76
C ARG A 21 -23.73 55.71 21.40
N PRO A 22 -24.40 55.50 20.26
CA PRO A 22 -25.81 55.07 20.28
C PRO A 22 -26.09 54.00 19.19
N GLY A 23 -27.14 53.18 19.20
CA GLY A 23 -28.32 53.04 20.04
C GLY A 23 -29.19 51.90 19.46
N ASP A 24 -29.93 51.23 20.35
CA ASP A 24 -30.98 50.24 20.05
C ASP A 24 -32.26 50.89 19.49
N VAL A 25 -33.05 50.11 18.77
CA VAL A 25 -34.54 50.09 18.78
C VAL A 25 -34.93 48.64 18.38
N ASP A 26 -35.54 47.75 19.17
CA ASP A 26 -36.68 47.71 20.10
C ASP A 26 -38.04 47.39 19.45
N THR A 27 -38.89 46.72 20.26
CA THR A 27 -40.32 46.37 20.16
C THR A 27 -40.65 44.94 19.68
N SER A 28 -41.55 44.14 20.31
CA SER A 28 -42.29 44.22 21.59
C SER A 28 -43.13 42.92 21.76
N LEU A 29 -43.34 42.48 23.01
CA LEU A 29 -44.28 41.41 23.45
C LEU A 29 -45.77 41.79 23.23
N PRO A 30 -46.74 40.86 23.38
CA PRO A 30 -47.38 40.67 24.70
C PRO A 30 -47.82 39.23 25.06
N ASP A 31 -47.82 38.94 26.36
CA ASP A 31 -48.55 37.86 27.09
C ASP A 31 -50.06 38.26 27.23
N PRO A 32 -51.06 37.41 27.62
CA PRO A 32 -51.18 36.98 29.02
C PRO A 32 -52.03 35.68 29.37
N SER A 33 -51.63 35.01 30.45
CA SER A 33 -52.43 34.55 31.63
C SER A 33 -53.61 33.51 31.58
N ILE A 34 -53.47 32.47 32.43
CA ILE A 34 -54.38 32.00 33.53
C ILE A 34 -55.83 31.51 33.21
N ARG A 35 -56.19 30.24 33.53
CA ARG A 35 -57.05 29.73 34.67
C ARG A 35 -57.72 28.33 34.48
N ARG A 36 -57.86 27.62 35.62
CA ARG A 36 -58.76 26.47 35.99
C ARG A 36 -58.43 25.09 35.37
N GLY A 37 -58.23 23.98 36.09
CA GLY A 37 -58.55 23.58 37.46
C GLY A 37 -59.90 22.86 37.54
N VAL A 38 -59.92 21.52 37.56
CA VAL A 38 -60.88 20.65 38.29
C VAL A 38 -60.24 19.27 38.54
N ASP A 39 -60.25 18.88 39.82
CA ASP A 39 -59.95 17.58 40.44
C ASP A 39 -60.87 16.42 40.01
N LEU A 40 -60.39 15.19 40.21
CA LEU A 40 -61.05 14.01 40.83
C LEU A 40 -60.05 12.85 40.64
N GLY A 41 -59.31 12.38 41.66
CA GLY A 41 -59.78 11.47 42.71
C GLY A 41 -60.15 10.12 42.08
N LEU A 42 -59.50 8.97 42.32
CA LEU A 42 -59.11 8.33 43.57
C LEU A 42 -58.20 7.12 43.28
N ALA A 43 -57.56 6.63 44.32
CA ALA A 43 -56.51 5.61 44.35
C ALA A 43 -57.02 4.16 44.49
N LEU A 44 -56.09 3.22 44.23
CA LEU A 44 -55.88 1.90 44.87
C LEU A 44 -57.03 0.87 44.85
N ASP A 45 -56.83 -0.29 44.22
CA ASP A 45 -56.33 -1.48 44.92
C ASP A 45 -56.24 -2.72 44.01
N ASP A 46 -55.21 -3.52 44.29
CA ASP A 46 -54.99 -4.90 43.87
C ASP A 46 -56.13 -5.84 44.31
N LEU A 47 -56.33 -6.97 43.60
CA LEU A 47 -56.26 -8.34 44.14
C LEU A 47 -56.81 -9.40 43.17
N GLN A 48 -55.92 -10.34 42.82
CA GLN A 48 -56.08 -11.81 42.85
C GLN A 48 -57.29 -12.49 42.18
N LEU A 49 -56.99 -13.36 41.20
CA LEU A 49 -57.83 -14.50 40.82
C LEU A 49 -57.17 -15.81 41.24
N ARG A 50 -57.85 -16.52 42.15
CA ARG A 50 -57.54 -17.87 42.66
C ARG A 50 -58.44 -18.91 42.00
N ALA A 51 -57.92 -20.13 41.83
CA ALA A 51 -58.60 -21.28 41.24
C ALA A 51 -59.20 -22.27 42.26
N GLY A 52 -60.24 -23.00 41.82
CA GLY A 52 -60.68 -24.34 42.25
C GLY A 52 -61.92 -24.42 43.16
N PRO A 53 -62.62 -25.58 43.34
CA PRO A 53 -62.48 -26.90 42.66
C PRO A 53 -63.83 -27.69 42.41
N SER A 54 -63.72 -28.97 41.96
CA SER A 54 -64.63 -30.16 42.11
C SER A 54 -65.93 -30.24 41.24
N ARG A 55 -66.48 -31.40 40.78
CA ARG A 55 -66.35 -32.87 40.95
C ARG A 55 -67.21 -33.58 39.85
N ASP A 56 -66.69 -34.57 39.12
CA ASP A 56 -66.96 -36.04 39.09
C ASP A 56 -68.29 -36.61 38.53
N THR A 57 -68.19 -37.50 37.51
CA THR A 57 -68.73 -38.91 37.35
C THR A 57 -68.49 -39.41 35.90
N HIS A 58 -67.58 -40.38 35.59
CA HIS A 58 -67.69 -41.87 35.52
C HIS A 58 -68.86 -42.42 34.64
N ALA A 59 -68.78 -43.47 33.80
CA ALA A 59 -67.78 -44.48 33.39
C ALA A 59 -68.31 -45.30 32.15
N ASP A 60 -67.43 -45.94 31.36
CA ASP A 60 -67.45 -47.37 30.89
C ASP A 60 -66.40 -47.64 29.78
N VAL A 61 -65.25 -48.27 30.05
CA VAL A 61 -64.86 -49.72 29.87
C VAL A 61 -65.09 -50.23 28.42
N VAL A 62 -64.08 -50.62 27.61
CA VAL A 62 -63.37 -51.93 27.54
C VAL A 62 -62.14 -51.82 26.58
N ARG A 63 -61.02 -52.51 26.88
CA ARG A 63 -59.90 -52.93 25.96
C ARG A 63 -60.05 -54.44 25.66
N PRO A 64 -59.42 -55.12 24.63
CA PRO A 64 -58.14 -54.80 23.94
C PRO A 64 -57.96 -55.14 22.41
N GLU A 65 -56.89 -54.55 21.83
CA GLU A 65 -55.91 -54.96 20.74
C GLU A 65 -56.34 -55.31 19.28
N PRO A 66 -55.47 -55.15 18.22
CA PRO A 66 -54.03 -54.80 18.18
C PRO A 66 -53.61 -53.68 17.19
N THR A 67 -52.32 -53.36 17.25
CA THR A 67 -51.48 -52.43 16.46
C THR A 67 -51.60 -52.51 14.94
N VAL A 68 -51.69 -51.35 14.27
CA VAL A 68 -51.17 -51.12 12.91
C VAL A 68 -50.48 -49.75 12.89
N LEU A 69 -49.16 -49.78 12.70
CA LEU A 69 -48.32 -48.59 12.55
C LEU A 69 -48.17 -48.30 11.05
N VAL A 70 -48.72 -47.18 10.57
CA VAL A 70 -48.40 -46.64 9.24
C VAL A 70 -47.89 -45.22 9.43
N GLN A 71 -46.57 -45.08 9.26
CA GLN A 71 -45.88 -43.79 9.23
C GLN A 71 -46.36 -42.96 8.02
N ARG A 72 -46.63 -41.67 8.27
CA ARG A 72 -46.46 -40.62 7.26
C ARG A 72 -45.59 -39.52 7.86
N THR A 73 -44.39 -39.43 7.31
CA THR A 73 -43.36 -38.43 7.56
C THR A 73 -43.91 -37.01 7.40
N ALA A 74 -43.87 -36.22 8.46
CA ALA A 74 -43.91 -34.77 8.35
C ALA A 74 -42.56 -34.32 7.77
N VAL A 75 -42.60 -33.69 6.60
CA VAL A 75 -41.44 -33.02 6.00
C VAL A 75 -41.24 -31.75 6.80
N ASP A 76 -40.18 -31.71 7.61
CA ASP A 76 -39.69 -30.48 8.23
C ASP A 76 -39.25 -29.52 7.11
N ILE A 77 -39.96 -28.40 6.99
CA ILE A 77 -39.51 -27.26 6.21
C ILE A 77 -38.45 -26.55 7.05
N PRO A 78 -37.17 -26.47 6.64
CA PRO A 78 -36.15 -25.80 7.42
C PRO A 78 -36.47 -24.30 7.52
N HIS A 79 -36.56 -23.78 8.73
CA HIS A 79 -36.46 -22.34 8.98
C HIS A 79 -35.09 -21.83 8.49
N PRO A 80 -35.00 -20.64 7.88
CA PRO A 80 -33.72 -20.08 7.47
C PRO A 80 -32.84 -19.87 8.72
N ALA A 81 -31.66 -20.50 8.71
CA ALA A 81 -30.66 -20.31 9.75
C ALA A 81 -30.30 -18.81 9.86
N ALA A 82 -30.19 -18.30 11.09
CA ALA A 82 -29.73 -16.95 11.35
C ALA A 82 -28.39 -16.71 10.64
N ALA A 83 -28.25 -15.54 10.00
CA ALA A 83 -27.02 -15.18 9.28
C ALA A 83 -25.80 -15.31 10.22
N PRO A 84 -24.74 -16.03 9.81
CA PRO A 84 -23.59 -16.26 10.67
C PRO A 84 -22.84 -14.95 10.92
N LEU A 85 -22.63 -14.61 12.20
CA LEU A 85 -21.95 -13.38 12.62
C LEU A 85 -20.47 -13.40 12.19
N LEU A 86 -19.98 -12.26 11.68
CA LEU A 86 -18.62 -12.10 11.16
C LEU A 86 -17.54 -12.39 12.22
N GLU A 87 -17.83 -12.12 13.49
CA GLU A 87 -16.94 -12.36 14.64
C GLU A 87 -16.47 -13.82 14.73
N ASN A 88 -17.31 -14.77 14.29
CA ASN A 88 -17.00 -16.20 14.31
C ASN A 88 -15.91 -16.61 13.30
N TYR A 89 -15.54 -15.73 12.38
CA TYR A 89 -14.56 -15.98 11.32
C TYR A 89 -13.23 -15.25 11.53
N LEU A 90 -13.10 -14.46 12.60
CA LEU A 90 -11.87 -13.72 12.93
C LEU A 90 -10.72 -14.68 13.27
N ILE A 91 -9.55 -14.37 12.75
CA ILE A 91 -8.33 -15.13 13.03
C ILE A 91 -7.58 -14.47 14.19
N GLY A 92 -7.16 -15.27 15.17
CA GLY A 92 -6.35 -14.78 16.28
C GLY A 92 -5.01 -14.20 15.80
N ALA A 93 -4.58 -13.10 16.43
CA ALA A 93 -3.43 -12.25 16.08
C ALA A 93 -2.02 -12.91 16.04
N ARG A 94 -1.93 -14.25 16.08
CA ARG A 94 -0.66 -15.01 16.10
C ARG A 94 -0.10 -15.33 14.71
N ILE A 95 -0.79 -15.00 13.63
CA ILE A 95 -0.34 -15.30 12.26
C ILE A 95 0.23 -14.02 11.63
N THR A 96 1.53 -14.01 11.38
CA THR A 96 2.17 -12.98 10.55
C THR A 96 1.84 -13.25 9.09
N LEU A 97 0.99 -12.41 8.50
CA LEU A 97 0.58 -12.52 7.10
C LEU A 97 1.45 -11.60 6.21
N PRO A 98 1.73 -12.01 4.96
CA PRO A 98 2.43 -11.17 3.98
C PRO A 98 1.59 -9.95 3.62
N ASP A 99 2.21 -8.94 3.03
CA ASP A 99 1.52 -7.73 2.61
C ASP A 99 0.43 -8.03 1.59
N ALA A 100 -0.64 -7.23 1.66
CA ALA A 100 -1.76 -7.37 0.77
C ALA A 100 -1.38 -6.93 -0.65
N ASP A 101 -1.94 -7.59 -1.66
CA ASP A 101 -1.82 -7.15 -3.05
C ASP A 101 -2.58 -5.84 -3.30
N SER A 102 -2.54 -5.32 -4.53
CA SER A 102 -3.27 -4.10 -4.91
C SER A 102 -4.79 -4.18 -4.69
N ARG A 103 -5.33 -5.39 -4.47
CA ARG A 103 -6.74 -5.66 -4.19
C ARG A 103 -7.01 -5.88 -2.71
N GLY A 104 -6.02 -5.68 -1.83
CA GLY A 104 -6.18 -5.90 -0.39
C GLY A 104 -6.26 -7.37 -0.01
N LEU A 105 -5.83 -8.29 -0.88
CA LEU A 105 -5.81 -9.73 -0.62
C LEU A 105 -4.42 -10.16 -0.16
N ARG A 106 -4.34 -10.87 0.96
CA ARG A 106 -3.10 -11.49 1.46
C ARG A 106 -3.12 -12.96 1.12
N ALA A 107 -2.14 -13.44 0.35
CA ALA A 107 -2.00 -14.86 0.03
C ALA A 107 -0.96 -15.49 0.95
N PHE A 108 -1.38 -16.41 1.83
CA PHE A 108 -0.48 -17.15 2.71
C PHE A 108 -0.85 -18.63 2.74
N ASN A 109 0.12 -19.50 2.42
CA ASN A 109 -0.05 -20.95 2.42
C ASN A 109 -1.27 -21.44 1.60
N LYS A 110 -1.40 -20.96 0.35
CA LYS A 110 -2.52 -21.23 -0.59
C LYS A 110 -3.90 -20.81 -0.10
N ARG A 111 -3.95 -19.96 0.93
CA ARG A 111 -5.17 -19.38 1.49
C ARG A 111 -5.16 -17.87 1.33
N THR A 112 -6.34 -17.30 1.21
CA THR A 112 -6.52 -15.86 0.96
C THR A 112 -7.16 -15.22 2.18
N TYR A 113 -6.57 -14.12 2.64
CA TYR A 113 -6.98 -13.39 3.83
C TYR A 113 -7.24 -11.93 3.50
N VAL A 114 -8.14 -11.31 4.25
CA VAL A 114 -8.46 -9.89 4.12
C VAL A 114 -8.56 -9.23 5.49
N ASP A 115 -8.13 -7.98 5.56
CA ASP A 115 -8.24 -7.16 6.76
C ASP A 115 -9.58 -6.43 6.76
N LEU A 116 -10.27 -6.51 7.89
CA LEU A 116 -11.57 -5.87 8.09
C LEU A 116 -11.41 -4.44 8.59
N SER A 117 -12.37 -3.59 8.22
CA SER A 117 -12.43 -2.20 8.66
C SER A 117 -12.66 -2.02 10.17
N GLU A 118 -13.38 -2.95 10.81
CA GLU A 118 -13.63 -2.97 12.25
C GLU A 118 -12.47 -3.60 13.05
N GLY A 119 -11.40 -4.00 12.36
CA GLY A 119 -10.23 -4.64 12.95
C GLY A 119 -10.28 -6.17 12.87
N GLY A 120 -9.09 -6.77 12.75
CA GLY A 120 -8.92 -8.20 12.59
C GLY A 120 -8.83 -8.66 11.13
N THR A 121 -8.45 -9.92 10.96
CA THR A 121 -8.21 -10.53 9.66
C THR A 121 -9.06 -11.78 9.53
N VAL A 122 -9.69 -11.97 8.37
CA VAL A 122 -10.55 -13.12 8.09
C VAL A 122 -10.05 -13.91 6.90
N LEU A 123 -10.28 -15.22 6.94
CA LEU A 123 -10.04 -16.10 5.82
C LEU A 123 -11.20 -16.01 4.84
N VAL A 124 -10.92 -15.83 3.55
CA VAL A 124 -11.94 -15.70 2.51
C VAL A 124 -11.76 -16.73 1.40
N ALA A 125 -12.87 -17.06 0.75
CA ALA A 125 -12.88 -17.77 -0.53
C ALA A 125 -13.90 -17.13 -1.46
N MET A 126 -13.66 -17.29 -2.76
CA MET A 126 -14.60 -16.86 -3.78
C MET A 126 -15.76 -17.86 -3.88
N ASP A 127 -16.98 -17.36 -3.79
CA ASP A 127 -18.22 -18.07 -4.08
C ASP A 127 -18.27 -18.33 -5.60
N PRO A 128 -18.31 -19.59 -6.06
CA PRO A 128 -18.31 -19.92 -7.48
C PRO A 128 -19.59 -19.51 -8.21
N VAL A 129 -20.70 -19.27 -7.49
CA VAL A 129 -21.99 -18.91 -8.12
C VAL A 129 -22.03 -17.43 -8.47
N ASN A 130 -21.55 -16.59 -7.55
CA ASN A 130 -21.64 -15.13 -7.66
C ASN A 130 -20.28 -14.47 -7.89
N ALA A 131 -19.18 -15.22 -7.94
CA ALA A 131 -17.82 -14.67 -7.97
C ALA A 131 -17.50 -13.69 -6.82
N THR A 132 -18.20 -13.78 -5.67
CA THR A 132 -18.02 -12.88 -4.51
C THR A 132 -17.11 -13.46 -3.46
N TYR A 133 -16.44 -12.62 -2.67
CA TYR A 133 -15.67 -13.11 -1.54
C TYR A 133 -16.57 -13.27 -0.31
N ARG A 134 -16.53 -14.45 0.30
CA ARG A 134 -17.22 -14.75 1.55
C ARG A 134 -16.22 -15.19 2.61
N ALA A 135 -16.50 -14.82 3.86
CA ALA A 135 -15.77 -15.35 5.00
C ALA A 135 -15.92 -16.88 5.07
N ARG A 136 -14.85 -17.58 5.45
CA ARG A 136 -14.85 -19.04 5.57
C ARG A 136 -14.04 -19.48 6.77
N LEU A 137 -14.43 -20.59 7.39
CA LEU A 137 -13.62 -21.22 8.43
C LEU A 137 -12.45 -22.01 7.80
N PRO A 138 -11.34 -22.21 8.52
CA PRO A 138 -10.18 -22.97 8.03
C PRO A 138 -10.50 -24.38 7.52
N ASN A 139 -11.52 -25.02 8.10
CA ASN A 139 -11.92 -26.41 7.81
C ASN A 139 -13.09 -26.52 6.83
N GLU A 140 -13.59 -25.38 6.31
CA GLU A 140 -14.69 -25.38 5.36
C GLU A 140 -14.19 -25.53 3.92
N ARG A 141 -14.92 -26.33 3.12
CA ARG A 141 -14.68 -26.44 1.67
C ARG A 141 -15.40 -25.34 0.89
N HIS A 142 -16.61 -24.97 1.32
CA HIS A 142 -17.41 -23.90 0.73
C HIS A 142 -17.58 -22.78 1.77
N PRO A 143 -17.45 -21.51 1.38
CA PRO A 143 -17.53 -20.41 2.32
C PRO A 143 -18.98 -20.25 2.84
N SER A 144 -19.17 -20.39 4.15
CA SER A 144 -20.49 -20.27 4.80
C SER A 144 -20.79 -18.86 5.34
N GLY A 145 -19.74 -18.03 5.48
CA GLY A 145 -19.82 -16.75 6.15
C GLY A 145 -20.44 -15.63 5.30
N PRO A 146 -20.54 -14.42 5.91
CA PRO A 146 -21.08 -13.24 5.24
C PRO A 146 -20.25 -12.86 4.01
N GLU A 147 -20.92 -12.23 3.05
CA GLU A 147 -20.28 -11.65 1.87
C GLU A 147 -19.48 -10.42 2.31
N LEU A 148 -18.21 -10.37 1.88
CA LEU A 148 -17.29 -9.29 2.15
C LEU A 148 -17.02 -8.53 0.86
N VAL A 149 -17.10 -7.21 0.94
CA VAL A 149 -16.85 -6.29 -0.16
C VAL A 149 -15.72 -5.35 0.21
N ARG A 150 -14.83 -5.09 -0.75
CA ARG A 150 -13.71 -4.17 -0.56
C ARG A 150 -14.19 -2.74 -0.70
N ASP A 151 -13.90 -1.92 0.30
CA ASP A 151 -14.09 -0.50 0.23
C ASP A 151 -13.00 0.14 -0.63
N ILE A 152 -13.40 0.96 -1.61
CA ILE A 152 -12.46 1.55 -2.56
C ILE A 152 -11.56 2.63 -1.94
N ASP A 153 -12.05 3.33 -0.91
CA ASP A 153 -11.38 4.50 -0.32
C ASP A 153 -10.35 4.09 0.77
N SER A 154 -10.62 3.02 1.53
CA SER A 154 -9.77 2.51 2.62
C SER A 154 -8.95 1.29 2.23
N GLY A 155 -9.37 0.57 1.19
CA GLY A 155 -8.77 -0.70 0.80
C GLY A 155 -9.06 -1.87 1.75
N LEU A 156 -9.82 -1.63 2.82
CA LEU A 156 -10.25 -2.63 3.79
C LEU A 156 -11.57 -3.28 3.36
N TRP A 157 -11.89 -4.41 3.96
CA TRP A 157 -13.08 -5.18 3.63
C TRP A 157 -14.19 -4.96 4.67
N HIS A 158 -15.43 -4.89 4.19
CA HIS A 158 -16.63 -4.73 5.00
C HIS A 158 -17.62 -5.85 4.69
N PRO A 159 -18.42 -6.30 5.68
CA PRO A 159 -19.61 -7.08 5.38
C PRO A 159 -20.56 -6.26 4.49
N ARG A 160 -21.11 -6.92 3.47
CA ARG A 160 -22.14 -6.30 2.63
C ARG A 160 -23.39 -6.05 3.46
N GLU A 161 -23.97 -4.86 3.34
CA GLU A 161 -25.22 -4.55 4.03
C GLU A 161 -26.39 -5.43 3.53
N GLY A 162 -27.29 -5.78 4.45
CA GLY A 162 -28.49 -6.55 4.15
C GLY A 162 -29.46 -5.79 3.23
N VAL A 163 -30.25 -6.55 2.46
CA VAL A 163 -31.10 -6.01 1.40
C VAL A 163 -32.57 -6.13 1.78
N ASP A 164 -33.34 -5.05 1.58
CA ASP A 164 -34.79 -5.07 1.70
C ASP A 164 -35.42 -5.80 0.50
N LEU A 165 -36.00 -6.98 0.76
CA LEU A 165 -36.64 -7.82 -0.24
C LEU A 165 -37.87 -7.17 -0.88
N THR A 166 -38.54 -6.24 -0.19
CA THR A 166 -39.70 -5.52 -0.73
C THR A 166 -39.27 -4.51 -1.79
N LEU A 167 -38.19 -3.77 -1.54
CA LEU A 167 -37.60 -2.85 -2.50
C LEU A 167 -37.02 -3.60 -3.71
N ARG A 168 -36.40 -4.76 -3.49
CA ARG A 168 -35.93 -5.62 -4.59
C ARG A 168 -37.06 -6.02 -5.54
N ALA A 169 -38.20 -6.47 -5.00
CA ALA A 169 -39.36 -6.83 -5.83
C ALA A 169 -39.87 -5.65 -6.66
N GLN A 170 -39.84 -4.43 -6.10
CA GLN A 170 -40.19 -3.21 -6.81
C GLN A 170 -39.20 -2.89 -7.94
N VAL A 171 -37.90 -3.02 -7.70
CA VAL A 171 -36.85 -2.82 -8.73
C VAL A 171 -37.04 -3.79 -9.90
N LYS A 172 -37.25 -5.08 -9.61
CA LYS A 172 -37.50 -6.10 -10.65
C LYS A 172 -38.82 -5.90 -11.40
N LYS A 173 -39.80 -5.20 -10.83
CA LYS A 173 -41.03 -4.84 -11.55
C LYS A 173 -40.75 -3.77 -12.62
N SER A 174 -39.87 -2.82 -12.32
CA SER A 174 -39.53 -1.71 -13.24
C SER A 174 -38.44 -2.10 -14.25
N LEU A 175 -37.53 -2.99 -13.88
CA LEU A 175 -36.44 -3.53 -14.70
C LEU A 175 -36.42 -5.06 -14.58
N PRO A 176 -37.32 -5.79 -15.28
CA PRO A 176 -37.48 -7.24 -15.15
C PRO A 176 -36.28 -8.06 -15.63
N GLU A 177 -35.39 -7.46 -16.41
CA GLU A 177 -34.17 -8.08 -16.91
C GLU A 177 -33.06 -8.17 -15.85
N LEU A 178 -33.20 -7.48 -14.70
CA LEU A 178 -32.18 -7.50 -13.65
C LEU A 178 -32.08 -8.87 -12.98
N SER A 179 -30.84 -9.34 -12.80
CA SER A 179 -30.58 -10.44 -11.89
C SER A 179 -30.95 -10.03 -10.46
N ASP A 180 -31.23 -11.03 -9.64
CA ASP A 180 -31.53 -10.83 -8.23
C ASP A 180 -30.46 -10.02 -7.51
N ARG A 181 -29.19 -10.28 -7.86
CA ARG A 181 -28.06 -9.54 -7.32
C ARG A 181 -28.01 -8.10 -7.81
N GLN A 182 -28.25 -7.85 -9.10
CA GLN A 182 -28.25 -6.48 -9.62
C GLN A 182 -29.35 -5.64 -8.98
N ALA A 183 -30.52 -6.24 -8.72
CA ALA A 183 -31.58 -5.57 -7.96
C ALA A 183 -31.14 -5.30 -6.51
N ASP A 184 -30.48 -6.24 -5.86
CA ASP A 184 -29.94 -6.08 -4.51
C ASP A 184 -28.85 -4.98 -4.44
N ASP A 185 -27.97 -4.89 -5.43
CA ASP A 185 -26.95 -3.84 -5.56
C ASP A 185 -27.60 -2.45 -5.76
N PHE A 186 -28.67 -2.37 -6.54
CA PHE A 186 -29.45 -1.14 -6.72
C PHE A 186 -30.08 -0.69 -5.41
N VAL A 187 -30.72 -1.60 -4.68
CA VAL A 187 -31.31 -1.32 -3.37
C VAL A 187 -30.23 -0.87 -2.38
N SER A 188 -29.06 -1.53 -2.36
CA SER A 188 -27.93 -1.15 -1.50
C SER A 188 -27.43 0.28 -1.73
N ARG A 189 -27.48 0.79 -2.98
CA ARG A 189 -27.04 2.15 -3.32
C ARG A 189 -28.03 3.22 -2.83
N PHE A 190 -29.31 3.01 -3.11
CA PHE A 190 -30.33 4.04 -2.93
C PHE A 190 -30.97 3.96 -1.55
N GLY A 191 -31.15 2.77 -0.99
CA GLY A 191 -31.52 2.52 0.41
C GLY A 191 -32.94 2.96 0.82
N ASP A 192 -33.40 4.11 0.35
CA ASP A 192 -34.72 4.65 0.58
C ASP A 192 -35.60 4.56 -0.68
N LYS A 193 -36.91 4.44 -0.46
CA LYS A 193 -37.88 4.24 -1.54
C LYS A 193 -37.95 5.42 -2.51
N GLU A 194 -37.80 6.65 -2.01
CA GLU A 194 -37.99 7.86 -2.80
C GLU A 194 -36.83 8.07 -3.78
N THR A 195 -35.59 7.97 -3.32
CA THR A 195 -34.39 8.07 -4.18
C THR A 195 -34.34 6.94 -5.20
N LEU A 196 -34.73 5.73 -4.81
CA LEU A 196 -34.84 4.57 -5.67
C LEU A 196 -35.86 4.82 -6.80
N GLU A 197 -37.06 5.31 -6.47
CA GLU A 197 -38.09 5.63 -7.47
C GLU A 197 -37.68 6.77 -8.41
N ASN A 198 -36.99 7.78 -7.88
CA ASN A 198 -36.48 8.90 -8.68
C ASN A 198 -35.42 8.43 -9.68
N GLU A 199 -34.51 7.54 -9.28
CA GLU A 199 -33.52 6.95 -10.19
C GLU A 199 -34.18 6.05 -11.25
N LEU A 200 -35.17 5.22 -10.88
CA LEU A 200 -35.90 4.41 -11.85
C LEU A 200 -36.63 5.28 -12.88
N LYS A 201 -37.25 6.39 -12.47
CA LYS A 201 -37.88 7.35 -13.40
C LYS A 201 -36.84 7.99 -14.32
N ARG A 202 -35.67 8.38 -13.80
CA ARG A 202 -34.55 8.90 -14.61
C ARG A 202 -34.16 7.90 -15.69
N ILE A 203 -33.98 6.64 -15.33
CA ILE A 203 -33.62 5.56 -16.27
C ILE A 203 -34.68 5.43 -17.35
N GLN A 204 -35.96 5.33 -16.97
CA GLN A 204 -37.07 5.16 -17.92
C GLN A 204 -37.20 6.33 -18.91
N LEU A 205 -37.02 7.57 -18.45
CA LEU A 205 -37.16 8.77 -19.28
C LEU A 205 -35.94 9.03 -20.17
N GLY A 206 -34.72 8.79 -19.67
CA GLY A 206 -33.49 9.14 -20.39
C GLY A 206 -32.91 8.02 -21.26
N LEU A 207 -33.24 6.76 -20.99
CA LEU A 207 -32.71 5.62 -21.74
C LEU A 207 -32.95 5.71 -23.26
N PRO A 208 -34.16 6.03 -23.76
CA PRO A 208 -34.37 6.11 -25.22
C PRO A 208 -33.51 7.17 -25.90
N GLN A 209 -33.21 8.28 -25.20
CA GLN A 209 -32.34 9.33 -25.71
C GLN A 209 -30.89 8.85 -25.77
N LEU A 210 -30.41 8.19 -24.70
CA LEU A 210 -29.06 7.61 -24.67
C LEU A 210 -28.86 6.55 -25.76
N GLU A 211 -29.83 5.64 -25.92
CA GLU A 211 -29.79 4.59 -26.94
C GLU A 211 -29.73 5.20 -28.35
N ARG A 212 -30.45 6.29 -28.61
CA ARG A 212 -30.38 7.03 -29.87
C ARG A 212 -29.00 7.62 -30.11
N GLU A 213 -28.45 8.32 -29.12
CA GLU A 213 -27.12 8.97 -29.22
C GLU A 213 -26.01 7.95 -29.50
N LEU A 214 -25.98 6.86 -28.73
CA LEU A 214 -25.01 5.79 -28.90
C LEU A 214 -25.20 5.04 -30.23
N SER A 215 -26.45 4.79 -30.64
CA SER A 215 -26.73 4.17 -31.94
C SER A 215 -26.26 5.05 -33.09
N THR A 216 -26.49 6.36 -33.04
CA THR A 216 -25.99 7.30 -34.06
C THR A 216 -24.47 7.30 -34.10
N TRP A 217 -23.80 7.31 -32.94
CA TRP A 217 -22.34 7.27 -32.86
C TRP A 217 -21.72 5.96 -33.39
N THR A 218 -22.33 4.81 -33.09
CA THR A 218 -21.88 3.52 -33.60
C THR A 218 -22.17 3.37 -35.09
N ASN A 219 -23.36 3.77 -35.56
CA ASN A 219 -23.78 3.63 -36.96
C ASN A 219 -23.01 4.54 -37.93
N ALA A 220 -22.32 5.56 -37.43
CA ALA A 220 -21.45 6.42 -38.24
C ALA A 220 -20.28 5.67 -38.91
N LEU A 221 -20.00 4.43 -38.52
CA LEU A 221 -18.98 3.55 -39.13
C LEU A 221 -19.58 2.27 -39.76
N LYS A 222 -20.90 2.19 -39.89
CA LYS A 222 -21.59 0.97 -40.34
C LYS A 222 -21.16 0.52 -41.74
N ASP A 223 -20.85 1.47 -42.62
CA ASP A 223 -20.47 1.20 -44.01
C ASP A 223 -18.99 0.81 -44.17
N SER A 224 -18.22 0.79 -43.08
CA SER A 224 -16.82 0.32 -43.04
C SER A 224 -16.54 -0.40 -41.71
N PRO A 225 -17.17 -1.56 -41.48
CA PRO A 225 -17.06 -2.27 -40.21
C PRO A 225 -15.64 -2.80 -40.03
N GLY A 226 -14.92 -2.21 -39.08
CA GLY A 226 -13.59 -2.64 -38.65
C GLY A 226 -13.53 -2.85 -37.13
N ALA A 227 -12.30 -2.98 -36.61
CA ALA A 227 -12.06 -3.11 -35.18
C ALA A 227 -12.67 -1.94 -34.37
N GLU A 228 -12.66 -0.73 -34.92
CA GLU A 228 -13.27 0.46 -34.31
C GLU A 228 -14.79 0.30 -34.14
N TYR A 229 -15.52 -0.12 -35.19
CA TYR A 229 -16.97 -0.34 -35.12
C TYR A 229 -17.34 -1.37 -34.06
N ALA A 230 -16.62 -2.50 -33.99
CA ALA A 230 -16.84 -3.54 -32.98
C ALA A 230 -16.60 -3.03 -31.55
N SER A 231 -15.55 -2.23 -31.37
CA SER A 231 -15.20 -1.62 -30.08
C SER A 231 -16.26 -0.62 -29.61
N ARG A 232 -16.77 0.22 -30.53
CA ARG A 232 -17.88 1.15 -30.24
C ARG A 232 -19.17 0.42 -29.92
N LEU A 233 -19.50 -0.64 -30.66
CA LEU A 233 -20.70 -1.44 -30.39
C LEU A 233 -20.64 -2.06 -28.98
N SER A 234 -19.48 -2.62 -28.62
CA SER A 234 -19.23 -3.17 -27.28
C SER A 234 -19.37 -2.11 -26.19
N LEU A 235 -18.75 -0.94 -26.36
CA LEU A 235 -18.86 0.15 -25.38
C LEU A 235 -20.29 0.68 -25.27
N SER A 236 -20.99 0.91 -26.40
CA SER A 236 -22.37 1.38 -26.41
C SER A 236 -23.28 0.41 -25.65
N ALA A 237 -23.15 -0.89 -25.88
CA ALA A 237 -23.87 -1.91 -25.12
C ALA A 237 -23.54 -1.85 -23.62
N LYS A 238 -22.26 -1.69 -23.27
CA LYS A 238 -21.83 -1.58 -21.88
C LYS A 238 -22.36 -0.31 -21.20
N LEU A 239 -22.35 0.83 -21.87
CA LEU A 239 -22.88 2.08 -21.34
C LEU A 239 -24.38 2.01 -21.08
N ILE A 240 -25.14 1.36 -21.98
CA ILE A 240 -26.58 1.11 -21.78
C ILE A 240 -26.81 0.21 -20.57
N GLN A 241 -26.04 -0.88 -20.44
CA GLN A 241 -26.10 -1.76 -19.27
C GLN A 241 -25.83 -0.98 -17.98
N LEU A 242 -24.72 -0.25 -17.92
CA LEU A 242 -24.36 0.54 -16.75
C LEU A 242 -25.41 1.60 -16.46
N TYR A 243 -25.98 2.27 -17.45
CA TYR A 243 -27.05 3.25 -17.26
C TYR A 243 -28.28 2.67 -16.55
N LYS A 244 -28.58 1.39 -16.80
CA LYS A 244 -29.63 0.59 -16.13
C LYS A 244 -29.17 -0.05 -14.82
N TRP A 245 -27.97 0.28 -14.35
CA TRP A 245 -27.33 -0.33 -13.18
C TRP A 245 -27.05 -1.85 -13.32
N GLN A 246 -26.80 -2.31 -14.54
CA GLN A 246 -26.49 -3.70 -14.86
C GLN A 246 -24.96 -3.91 -14.90
N GLY A 247 -24.40 -4.32 -13.78
CA GLY A 247 -23.03 -4.80 -13.70
C GLY A 247 -22.87 -6.19 -14.34
N ASP A 248 -21.63 -6.54 -14.70
CA ASP A 248 -21.31 -7.91 -15.09
C ASP A 248 -21.23 -8.78 -13.82
N ASP A 249 -22.09 -9.80 -13.71
CA ASP A 249 -22.11 -10.70 -12.55
C ASP A 249 -20.85 -11.56 -12.47
N LEU A 250 -20.14 -11.75 -13.59
CA LEU A 250 -18.90 -12.52 -13.67
C LEU A 250 -17.64 -11.68 -13.40
N ASP A 251 -17.76 -10.35 -13.39
CA ASP A 251 -16.67 -9.43 -13.03
C ASP A 251 -16.89 -8.86 -11.62
N PRO A 252 -16.33 -9.50 -10.57
CA PRO A 252 -16.45 -8.98 -9.21
C PRO A 252 -15.72 -7.66 -8.99
N TRP A 253 -14.82 -7.27 -9.89
CA TRP A 253 -14.05 -6.02 -9.78
C TRP A 253 -14.69 -4.85 -10.52
N GLY A 254 -15.71 -5.11 -11.34
CA GLY A 254 -16.48 -4.07 -12.03
C GLY A 254 -17.37 -3.26 -11.09
N ARG A 255 -17.69 -3.78 -9.90
CA ARG A 255 -18.48 -3.10 -8.87
C ARG A 255 -17.57 -2.33 -7.91
N VAL A 256 -18.04 -1.17 -7.48
CA VAL A 256 -17.35 -0.31 -6.52
C VAL A 256 -18.21 -0.17 -5.28
N TYR A 257 -17.63 -0.47 -4.11
CA TYR A 257 -18.29 -0.37 -2.82
C TYR A 257 -17.62 0.69 -1.94
N ARG A 258 -18.42 1.33 -1.09
CA ARG A 258 -17.98 2.25 -0.04
C ARG A 258 -18.73 1.94 1.26
N GLY A 259 -18.02 1.65 2.33
CA GLY A 259 -18.58 1.34 3.65
C GLY A 259 -19.58 0.18 3.63
N GLY A 260 -19.32 -0.88 2.85
CA GLY A 260 -20.23 -2.03 2.72
C GLY A 260 -21.44 -1.80 1.80
N ARG A 261 -21.64 -0.57 1.29
CA ARG A 261 -22.70 -0.21 0.34
C ARG A 261 -22.19 -0.10 -1.08
N MET A 262 -23.05 -0.42 -2.04
CA MET A 262 -22.74 -0.26 -3.45
C MET A 262 -22.68 1.23 -3.80
N ALA A 263 -21.59 1.68 -4.43
CA ALA A 263 -21.39 3.06 -4.87
C ALA A 263 -21.67 3.23 -6.37
N GLY A 264 -21.23 2.27 -7.19
CA GLY A 264 -21.47 2.23 -8.63
C GLY A 264 -20.56 1.22 -9.32
N PHE A 265 -20.21 1.51 -10.57
CA PHE A 265 -19.39 0.66 -11.43
C PHE A 265 -18.12 1.35 -11.89
N ARG A 266 -17.13 0.51 -12.22
CA ARG A 266 -15.96 0.90 -12.99
C ARG A 266 -16.27 0.83 -14.48
N LEU A 267 -15.79 1.81 -15.22
CA LEU A 267 -15.83 1.85 -16.67
C LEU A 267 -14.41 2.11 -17.19
N ASP A 268 -13.94 1.25 -18.08
CA ASP A 268 -12.67 1.44 -18.77
C ASP A 268 -12.95 1.75 -20.24
N ILE A 269 -12.51 2.91 -20.72
CA ILE A 269 -12.72 3.36 -22.10
C ILE A 269 -11.37 3.39 -22.81
N ASN A 270 -11.28 2.68 -23.93
CA ASN A 270 -10.10 2.69 -24.79
C ASN A 270 -10.27 3.61 -25.99
N LEU A 271 -9.89 4.87 -25.84
CA LEU A 271 -9.95 5.89 -26.90
C LEU A 271 -8.97 5.61 -28.05
N SER A 272 -7.93 4.79 -27.85
CA SER A 272 -7.03 4.43 -28.97
C SER A 272 -7.70 3.53 -30.01
N GLU A 273 -8.82 2.90 -29.67
CA GLU A 273 -9.61 2.11 -30.63
C GLU A 273 -10.42 2.99 -31.58
N TRP A 274 -10.48 4.30 -31.36
CA TRP A 274 -11.31 5.24 -32.14
C TRP A 274 -10.49 6.30 -32.88
N PRO A 275 -9.55 5.91 -33.76
CA PRO A 275 -8.70 6.87 -34.46
C PRO A 275 -9.46 7.74 -35.46
N MET A 276 -10.60 7.28 -36.01
CA MET A 276 -11.29 7.96 -37.10
C MET A 276 -12.40 8.93 -36.66
N GLN A 277 -13.00 8.77 -35.46
CA GLN A 277 -14.00 9.73 -34.94
C GLN A 277 -13.97 9.87 -33.41
N ARG A 278 -14.49 11.00 -32.91
CA ARG A 278 -14.48 11.40 -31.48
C ARG A 278 -15.33 10.51 -30.58
N ALA A 279 -15.09 10.60 -29.27
CA ALA A 279 -15.91 9.98 -28.22
C ALA A 279 -17.37 10.48 -28.26
N PRO A 280 -18.36 9.69 -27.78
CA PRO A 280 -19.76 10.09 -27.80
C PRO A 280 -20.02 11.27 -26.87
N LEU A 281 -21.03 12.07 -27.21
CA LEU A 281 -21.61 13.07 -26.32
C LEU A 281 -22.66 12.39 -25.45
N PHE A 282 -22.77 12.82 -24.20
CA PHE A 282 -23.78 12.34 -23.27
C PHE A 282 -24.70 13.49 -22.89
N SER A 283 -25.90 13.54 -23.46
CA SER A 283 -26.91 14.52 -23.00
C SER A 283 -27.60 14.06 -21.71
N THR A 284 -27.57 12.75 -21.43
CA THR A 284 -28.13 12.15 -20.23
C THR A 284 -27.01 11.68 -19.29
N PRO A 285 -27.06 12.05 -17.99
CA PRO A 285 -26.02 11.67 -17.05
C PRO A 285 -26.10 10.18 -16.71
N ILE A 286 -24.95 9.51 -16.68
CA ILE A 286 -24.76 8.10 -16.33
C ILE A 286 -24.29 8.04 -14.87
N ASN A 287 -25.24 8.11 -13.93
CA ASN A 287 -24.98 8.19 -12.48
C ASN A 287 -24.32 6.94 -11.89
N SER A 288 -24.38 5.82 -12.59
CA SER A 288 -23.89 4.54 -12.13
C SER A 288 -22.37 4.39 -12.25
N VAL A 289 -21.70 5.20 -13.07
CA VAL A 289 -20.24 5.14 -13.24
C VAL A 289 -19.58 6.02 -12.20
N VAL A 290 -18.79 5.41 -11.32
CA VAL A 290 -18.09 6.10 -10.22
C VAL A 290 -16.57 6.00 -10.31
N SER A 291 -16.06 5.08 -11.13
CA SER A 291 -14.63 4.96 -11.44
C SER A 291 -14.45 4.87 -12.94
N LEU A 292 -13.64 5.75 -13.51
CA LEU A 292 -13.40 5.83 -14.94
C LEU A 292 -11.91 5.71 -15.22
N THR A 293 -11.52 4.73 -16.04
CA THR A 293 -10.17 4.62 -16.60
C THR A 293 -10.22 5.00 -18.06
N LEU A 294 -9.45 6.01 -18.46
CA LEU A 294 -9.31 6.41 -19.85
C LEU A 294 -7.98 5.93 -20.42
N ARG A 295 -8.03 5.26 -21.57
CA ARG A 295 -6.88 4.78 -22.32
C ARG A 295 -6.76 5.47 -23.66
N GLY A 296 -5.55 5.84 -24.08
CA GLY A 296 -5.32 6.48 -25.37
C GLY A 296 -5.55 8.00 -25.34
N SER A 297 -5.70 8.63 -26.51
CA SER A 297 -5.62 10.10 -26.64
C SER A 297 -6.88 10.84 -26.21
N LEU A 298 -6.80 11.57 -25.09
CA LEU A 298 -7.87 12.45 -24.58
C LEU A 298 -8.16 13.66 -25.46
N SER A 299 -7.27 14.04 -26.37
CA SER A 299 -7.52 15.15 -27.32
C SER A 299 -8.76 14.92 -28.20
N GLN A 300 -9.24 13.68 -28.30
CA GLN A 300 -10.43 13.31 -29.05
C GLN A 300 -11.73 13.33 -28.23
N THR A 301 -11.67 13.54 -26.91
CA THR A 301 -12.89 13.62 -26.10
C THR A 301 -13.52 15.01 -26.17
N PRO A 302 -14.85 15.11 -26.35
CA PRO A 302 -15.55 16.40 -26.29
C PRO A 302 -15.36 17.13 -24.95
N LYS A 303 -15.48 18.47 -24.97
CA LYS A 303 -15.36 19.31 -23.76
C LYS A 303 -16.32 18.88 -22.65
N ASP A 304 -17.55 18.50 -22.98
CA ASP A 304 -18.56 18.11 -22.00
C ASP A 304 -18.58 16.60 -21.73
N PHE A 305 -17.54 15.86 -22.13
CA PHE A 305 -17.49 14.41 -21.95
C PHE A 305 -17.71 13.98 -20.49
N PHE A 306 -17.07 14.67 -19.54
CA PHE A 306 -17.21 14.36 -18.11
C PHE A 306 -18.56 14.77 -17.52
N ALA A 307 -19.34 15.64 -18.19
CA ALA A 307 -20.70 15.96 -17.76
C ALA A 307 -21.61 14.72 -17.81
N GLY A 308 -21.28 13.72 -18.63
CA GLY A 308 -21.94 12.42 -18.66
C GLY A 308 -21.72 11.56 -17.42
N PHE A 309 -20.74 11.87 -16.56
CA PHE A 309 -20.38 11.06 -15.39
C PHE A 309 -20.36 11.88 -14.09
N PRO A 310 -21.50 12.42 -13.63
CA PRO A 310 -21.53 13.35 -12.50
C PRO A 310 -21.19 12.73 -11.14
N SER A 311 -21.31 11.40 -11.01
CA SER A 311 -21.01 10.67 -9.77
C SER A 311 -19.56 10.17 -9.70
N LEU A 312 -18.68 10.68 -10.57
CA LEU A 312 -17.32 10.18 -10.68
C LEU A 312 -16.51 10.49 -9.42
N GLY A 313 -16.08 9.44 -8.73
CA GLY A 313 -15.21 9.51 -7.55
C GLY A 313 -13.75 9.16 -7.84
N THR A 314 -13.49 8.48 -8.95
CA THR A 314 -12.16 8.06 -9.35
C THR A 314 -11.94 8.27 -10.84
N LEU A 315 -10.88 9.00 -11.19
CA LEU A 315 -10.41 9.18 -12.55
C LEU A 315 -8.99 8.63 -12.67
N ARG A 316 -8.79 7.69 -13.61
CA ARG A 316 -7.47 7.14 -13.94
C ARG A 316 -7.18 7.31 -15.42
N THR A 317 -5.91 7.48 -15.76
CA THR A 317 -5.48 7.51 -17.16
C THR A 317 -4.33 6.53 -17.43
N SER A 318 -4.28 5.96 -18.62
CA SER A 318 -3.20 5.07 -19.07
C SER A 318 -3.06 5.07 -20.60
N GLY A 319 -1.98 4.54 -21.17
CA GLY A 319 -1.80 4.43 -22.63
C GLY A 319 -0.70 5.32 -23.22
N GLN A 320 -0.63 5.40 -24.55
CA GLN A 320 0.62 5.74 -25.26
C GLN A 320 0.74 7.20 -25.72
N MET A 321 -0.32 8.02 -25.66
CA MET A 321 -0.27 9.45 -25.99
C MET A 321 -1.49 10.14 -25.38
N MET A 322 -1.30 11.17 -24.55
CA MET A 322 -2.38 12.06 -24.11
C MET A 322 -1.93 13.53 -24.15
N TYR A 323 -2.76 14.40 -24.71
CA TYR A 323 -2.58 15.85 -24.64
C TYR A 323 -3.68 16.44 -23.75
N GLY A 324 -3.28 16.91 -22.57
CA GLY A 324 -4.15 17.61 -21.62
C GLY A 324 -5.27 16.77 -21.02
N LEU A 325 -5.90 17.31 -19.98
CA LEU A 325 -7.20 16.84 -19.51
C LEU A 325 -8.29 17.55 -20.31
N PRO A 326 -9.41 16.88 -20.63
CA PRO A 326 -10.57 17.55 -21.20
C PRO A 326 -11.10 18.63 -20.25
N ASP A 327 -11.69 19.68 -20.81
CA ASP A 327 -12.36 20.72 -20.02
C ASP A 327 -13.40 20.10 -19.06
N GLY A 328 -13.60 20.70 -17.89
CA GLY A 328 -14.68 20.34 -16.98
C GLY A 328 -14.33 19.29 -15.92
N VAL A 329 -13.09 18.78 -15.87
CA VAL A 329 -12.63 17.91 -14.76
C VAL A 329 -12.80 18.63 -13.41
N GLY A 330 -12.51 19.93 -13.34
CA GLY A 330 -12.68 20.74 -12.12
C GLY A 330 -14.12 20.85 -11.62
N ARG A 331 -15.13 20.46 -12.44
CA ARG A 331 -16.55 20.45 -12.04
C ARG A 331 -16.96 19.15 -11.36
N LEU A 332 -16.12 18.13 -11.37
CA LEU A 332 -16.39 16.81 -10.77
C LEU A 332 -16.13 16.86 -9.25
N THR A 333 -17.03 17.50 -8.53
CA THR A 333 -16.91 17.79 -7.09
C THR A 333 -16.89 16.55 -6.18
N GLU A 334 -17.29 15.38 -6.70
CA GLU A 334 -17.23 14.09 -5.99
C GLU A 334 -15.91 13.34 -6.19
N LEU A 335 -14.97 13.85 -6.99
CA LEU A 335 -13.67 13.22 -7.20
C LEU A 335 -12.88 13.14 -5.90
N ARG A 336 -12.44 11.92 -5.58
CA ARG A 336 -11.58 11.60 -4.43
C ARG A 336 -10.22 11.09 -4.87
N VAL A 337 -10.16 10.40 -6.01
CA VAL A 337 -8.94 9.78 -6.52
C VAL A 337 -8.70 10.26 -7.94
N VAL A 338 -7.56 10.92 -8.15
CA VAL A 338 -7.08 11.32 -9.47
C VAL A 338 -5.70 10.71 -9.66
N ASP A 339 -5.62 9.71 -10.53
CA ASP A 339 -4.38 9.03 -10.88
C ASP A 339 -4.05 9.27 -12.35
N LEU A 340 -3.13 10.20 -12.57
CA LEU A 340 -2.69 10.64 -13.88
C LEU A 340 -1.26 10.23 -14.16
N SER A 341 -0.67 9.25 -13.46
CA SER A 341 0.77 8.90 -13.55
C SER A 341 1.23 8.31 -14.89
N ASN A 342 0.46 8.49 -15.96
CA ASN A 342 0.88 8.10 -17.29
C ASN A 342 1.99 9.04 -17.79
N PRO A 343 3.24 8.58 -17.96
CA PRO A 343 4.36 9.44 -18.35
C PRO A 343 4.20 10.10 -19.73
N LEU A 344 3.22 9.67 -20.53
CA LEU A 344 2.93 10.16 -21.88
C LEU A 344 1.76 11.16 -21.90
N LEU A 345 1.24 11.55 -20.73
CA LEU A 345 0.28 12.64 -20.61
C LEU A 345 1.01 13.96 -20.39
N HIS A 346 0.76 14.92 -21.26
CA HIS A 346 1.22 16.29 -21.06
C HIS A 346 0.12 17.12 -20.41
N LEU A 347 0.30 17.48 -19.15
CA LEU A 347 -0.58 18.41 -18.43
C LEU A 347 -0.19 19.85 -18.73
N SER A 348 -1.19 20.66 -19.10
CA SER A 348 -1.07 22.11 -19.23
C SER A 348 -1.30 22.79 -17.87
N LEU A 349 -0.97 24.09 -17.77
CA LEU A 349 -1.30 24.89 -16.59
C LEU A 349 -2.81 24.93 -16.33
N VAL A 350 -3.64 24.92 -17.39
CA VAL A 350 -5.10 24.90 -17.26
C VAL A 350 -5.56 23.60 -16.61
N ASP A 351 -4.94 22.47 -16.94
CA ASP A 351 -5.26 21.18 -16.33
C ASP A 351 -4.94 21.19 -14.84
N ILE A 352 -3.77 21.75 -14.47
CA ILE A 352 -3.34 21.87 -13.08
C ILE A 352 -4.31 22.77 -12.28
N GLU A 353 -4.73 23.90 -12.85
CA GLU A 353 -5.70 24.79 -12.20
C GLU A 353 -7.08 24.13 -12.01
N GLN A 354 -7.52 23.29 -12.95
CA GLN A 354 -8.75 22.51 -12.79
C GLN A 354 -8.66 21.52 -11.61
N LEU A 355 -7.52 20.87 -11.41
CA LEU A 355 -7.33 19.91 -10.32
C LEU A 355 -7.34 20.56 -8.94
N LYS A 356 -6.89 21.82 -8.82
CA LYS A 356 -6.95 22.61 -7.58
C LYS A 356 -8.39 22.87 -7.11
N GLN A 357 -9.36 22.83 -8.02
CA GLN A 357 -10.78 23.09 -7.73
C GLN A 357 -11.52 21.88 -7.14
N LEU A 358 -10.84 20.76 -6.87
CA LEU A 358 -11.45 19.54 -6.37
C LEU A 358 -11.36 19.46 -4.83
N PRO A 359 -12.43 19.84 -4.08
CA PRO A 359 -12.34 20.03 -2.63
C PRO A 359 -12.26 18.72 -1.83
N ARG A 360 -12.69 17.60 -2.42
CA ARG A 360 -12.77 16.28 -1.78
C ARG A 360 -11.64 15.34 -2.18
N LEU A 361 -10.59 15.88 -2.80
CA LEU A 361 -9.49 15.07 -3.29
C LEU A 361 -8.72 14.45 -2.12
N ARG A 362 -8.61 13.12 -2.14
CA ARG A 362 -7.90 12.30 -1.15
C ARG A 362 -6.63 11.71 -1.71
N GLU A 363 -6.63 11.36 -2.99
CA GLU A 363 -5.46 10.82 -3.66
C GLU A 363 -5.20 11.60 -4.93
N LEU A 364 -3.99 12.16 -5.02
CA LEU A 364 -3.49 12.83 -6.20
C LEU A 364 -2.16 12.22 -6.61
N ASN A 365 -2.14 11.60 -7.79
CA ASN A 365 -0.93 11.08 -8.40
C ASN A 365 -0.69 11.76 -9.74
N LEU A 366 0.34 12.61 -9.78
CA LEU A 366 0.82 13.33 -10.96
C LEU A 366 2.25 12.91 -11.32
N GLU A 367 2.71 11.76 -10.85
CA GLU A 367 4.07 11.28 -11.06
C GLU A 367 4.46 11.32 -12.55
N GLY A 368 5.66 11.82 -12.85
CA GLY A 368 6.19 11.96 -14.21
C GLY A 368 5.74 13.19 -14.99
N HIS A 369 4.92 14.08 -14.42
CA HIS A 369 4.39 15.26 -15.14
C HIS A 369 5.13 16.53 -14.75
N PRO A 370 5.67 17.32 -15.69
CA PRO A 370 6.37 18.55 -15.36
C PRO A 370 5.38 19.59 -14.81
N LEU A 371 5.40 19.83 -13.50
CA LEU A 371 4.60 20.84 -12.82
C LEU A 371 5.33 22.19 -12.73
N GLY A 372 6.66 22.18 -12.73
CA GLY A 372 7.49 23.39 -12.70
C GLY A 372 7.35 24.16 -11.38
N TYR A 373 7.14 25.48 -11.47
CA TYR A 373 7.03 26.38 -10.32
C TYR A 373 5.57 26.59 -9.90
N GLY A 374 5.32 26.69 -8.58
CA GLY A 374 4.05 27.21 -8.05
C GLY A 374 2.90 26.20 -8.00
N PHE A 375 3.18 24.89 -8.08
CA PHE A 375 2.17 23.89 -7.74
C PHE A 375 1.80 24.00 -6.25
N SER A 376 0.50 24.08 -5.96
CA SER A 376 -0.01 24.30 -4.60
C SER A 376 -1.11 23.29 -4.31
N ILE A 377 -1.07 22.75 -3.10
CA ILE A 377 -2.05 21.82 -2.55
C ILE A 377 -2.82 22.42 -1.39
N ARG A 378 -2.62 23.72 -1.07
CA ARG A 378 -3.16 24.40 0.12
C ARG A 378 -4.65 24.13 0.38
N ASP A 379 -5.46 24.06 -0.66
CA ASP A 379 -6.92 23.91 -0.54
C ASP A 379 -7.39 22.43 -0.54
N MET A 380 -6.48 21.48 -0.78
CA MET A 380 -6.77 20.03 -0.83
C MET A 380 -6.78 19.39 0.57
N THR A 381 -7.61 19.89 1.48
CA THR A 381 -7.55 19.56 2.92
C THR A 381 -7.90 18.10 3.28
N GLU A 382 -8.50 17.33 2.37
CA GLU A 382 -8.81 15.90 2.56
C GLU A 382 -7.70 14.96 2.08
N LEU A 383 -6.56 15.48 1.62
CA LEU A 383 -5.51 14.69 0.99
C LEU A 383 -4.89 13.67 1.96
N ARG A 384 -4.81 12.42 1.48
CA ARG A 384 -4.22 11.26 2.14
C ARG A 384 -3.01 10.73 1.37
N VAL A 385 -3.04 10.80 0.04
CA VAL A 385 -1.97 10.32 -0.83
C VAL A 385 -1.59 11.43 -1.79
N LEU A 386 -0.33 11.85 -1.73
CA LEU A 386 0.27 12.78 -2.67
C LEU A 386 1.50 12.15 -3.30
N LYS A 387 1.43 11.94 -4.62
CA LYS A 387 2.54 11.42 -5.41
C LYS A 387 2.88 12.41 -6.52
N LEU A 388 4.01 13.08 -6.37
CA LEU A 388 4.57 14.05 -7.30
C LEU A 388 6.00 13.68 -7.69
N GLY A 389 6.32 12.38 -7.73
CA GLY A 389 7.64 11.92 -8.14
C GLY A 389 7.98 12.34 -9.57
N ASN A 390 9.23 12.74 -9.84
CA ASN A 390 9.70 13.10 -11.18
C ASN A 390 8.81 14.13 -11.89
N THR A 391 8.44 15.21 -11.19
CA THR A 391 7.54 16.27 -11.69
C THR A 391 8.24 17.60 -11.98
N SER A 392 9.57 17.60 -11.99
CA SER A 392 10.40 18.80 -12.18
C SER A 392 10.06 19.93 -11.20
N LEU A 393 9.64 19.59 -9.98
CA LEU A 393 9.40 20.58 -8.92
C LEU A 393 10.72 21.24 -8.50
N VAL A 394 10.66 22.56 -8.33
CA VAL A 394 11.80 23.39 -7.89
C VAL A 394 11.66 23.89 -6.45
N ASP A 395 10.48 23.74 -5.85
CA ASP A 395 10.25 23.93 -4.42
C ASP A 395 9.18 22.93 -3.97
N LEU A 396 9.02 22.78 -2.67
CA LEU A 396 7.91 22.05 -2.07
C LEU A 396 6.57 22.63 -2.57
N PRO A 397 5.53 21.79 -2.76
CA PRO A 397 4.20 22.26 -3.07
C PRO A 397 3.72 23.33 -2.09
N GLY A 398 3.15 24.41 -2.61
CA GLY A 398 2.55 25.47 -1.80
C GLY A 398 1.53 24.90 -0.80
N GLY A 399 1.63 25.33 0.45
CA GLY A 399 0.80 24.82 1.55
C GLY A 399 1.34 23.57 2.25
N LEU A 400 2.36 22.87 1.73
CA LEU A 400 2.88 21.65 2.39
C LEU A 400 3.49 21.94 3.78
N ASN A 401 4.19 23.07 3.92
CA ASN A 401 4.80 23.50 5.19
C ASN A 401 3.94 24.54 5.96
N GLU A 402 2.73 24.85 5.49
CA GLU A 402 1.84 25.82 6.15
C GLU A 402 0.78 25.07 6.96
N LEU A 403 0.82 25.24 8.30
CA LEU A 403 -0.12 24.73 9.32
C LEU A 403 -0.09 23.21 9.59
N ALA A 404 -0.55 22.83 10.78
CA ALA A 404 -0.75 21.47 11.30
C ALA A 404 -1.86 20.66 10.58
N GLY A 405 -2.10 20.93 9.29
CA GLY A 405 -3.28 20.47 8.54
C GLY A 405 -3.17 19.08 7.93
N TRP A 406 -1.96 18.56 7.71
CA TRP A 406 -1.73 17.28 7.02
C TRP A 406 -1.78 16.06 7.95
N SER A 407 -2.54 16.13 9.05
CA SER A 407 -2.69 15.04 10.02
C SER A 407 -3.22 13.73 9.43
N ARG A 408 -3.97 13.84 8.32
CA ARG A 408 -4.55 12.73 7.55
C ARG A 408 -3.67 12.25 6.39
N LEU A 409 -2.55 12.92 6.11
CA LEU A 409 -1.67 12.54 5.01
C LEU A 409 -0.96 11.23 5.38
N GLN A 410 -1.13 10.21 4.55
CA GLN A 410 -0.61 8.85 4.74
C GLN A 410 0.60 8.57 3.84
N VAL A 411 0.62 9.17 2.64
CA VAL A 411 1.70 8.99 1.66
C VAL A 411 2.10 10.35 1.11
N LEU A 412 3.38 10.68 1.28
CA LEU A 412 4.04 11.80 0.63
C LEU A 412 5.22 11.28 -0.19
N ASP A 413 5.09 11.31 -1.52
CA ASP A 413 6.14 10.94 -2.45
C ASP A 413 6.51 12.12 -3.35
N LEU A 414 7.71 12.66 -3.16
CA LEU A 414 8.28 13.76 -3.94
C LEU A 414 9.57 13.32 -4.66
N GLN A 415 9.83 12.03 -4.79
CA GLN A 415 11.12 11.52 -5.28
C GLN A 415 11.53 12.10 -6.64
N ARG A 416 12.83 12.12 -6.94
CA ARG A 416 13.37 12.53 -8.25
C ARG A 416 12.98 13.96 -8.66
N ASN A 417 12.91 14.86 -7.69
CA ASN A 417 12.76 16.30 -7.91
C ASN A 417 13.99 17.03 -7.34
N PRO A 418 15.16 16.93 -7.98
CA PRO A 418 16.45 17.29 -7.38
C PRO A 418 16.61 18.78 -7.08
N PHE A 419 15.71 19.63 -7.59
CA PHE A 419 15.76 21.07 -7.41
C PHE A 419 14.95 21.58 -6.21
N ILE A 420 14.18 20.72 -5.52
CA ILE A 420 13.42 21.11 -4.32
C ILE A 420 14.35 21.70 -3.25
N GLY A 421 15.45 21.02 -2.93
CA GLY A 421 16.53 21.52 -2.08
C GLY A 421 16.20 21.70 -0.58
N ARG A 422 14.93 21.97 -0.23
CA ARG A 422 14.44 22.18 1.13
C ARG A 422 13.67 20.97 1.63
N ALA A 423 14.00 20.53 2.84
CA ALA A 423 13.26 19.45 3.49
C ALA A 423 11.87 19.90 3.95
N PRO A 424 10.82 19.06 3.81
CA PRO A 424 9.50 19.36 4.33
C PRO A 424 9.47 19.30 5.86
N ASP A 425 8.54 20.02 6.48
CA ASP A 425 8.21 19.85 7.89
C ASP A 425 7.08 18.83 8.03
N VAL A 426 7.37 17.68 8.64
CA VAL A 426 6.41 16.59 8.86
C VAL A 426 5.81 16.60 10.26
N THR A 427 6.01 17.69 11.02
CA THR A 427 5.39 17.88 12.34
C THR A 427 3.86 17.83 12.21
N GLY A 428 3.22 16.99 13.04
CA GLY A 428 1.76 16.85 13.06
C GLY A 428 1.19 15.94 11.96
N MET A 429 2.00 15.39 11.06
CA MET A 429 1.56 14.38 10.07
C MET A 429 1.38 12.99 10.73
N SER A 430 0.43 12.89 11.67
CA SER A 430 0.25 11.73 12.56
C SER A 430 -0.12 10.42 11.85
N GLU A 431 -0.77 10.50 10.70
CA GLU A 431 -1.15 9.31 9.91
C GLU A 431 -0.11 8.92 8.84
N LEU A 432 1.02 9.64 8.73
CA LEU A 432 2.00 9.40 7.66
C LEU A 432 2.64 8.02 7.82
N ARG A 433 2.54 7.21 6.76
CA ARG A 433 3.08 5.86 6.65
C ARG A 433 4.24 5.76 5.67
N VAL A 434 4.20 6.56 4.61
CA VAL A 434 5.22 6.55 3.55
C VAL A 434 5.71 7.97 3.34
N LEU A 435 7.02 8.18 3.55
CA LEU A 435 7.73 9.39 3.18
C LEU A 435 8.84 9.03 2.21
N ASN A 436 8.71 9.47 0.96
CA ASN A 436 9.72 9.26 -0.07
C ASN A 436 10.21 10.61 -0.62
N LEU A 437 11.45 10.94 -0.28
CA LEU A 437 12.17 12.14 -0.69
C LEU A 437 13.47 11.78 -1.42
N THR A 438 13.59 10.56 -1.96
CA THR A 438 14.80 10.12 -2.67
C THR A 438 15.12 11.07 -3.83
N GLN A 439 16.38 11.50 -3.95
CA GLN A 439 16.85 12.38 -5.03
C GLN A 439 16.03 13.69 -5.13
N THR A 440 15.85 14.39 -4.01
CA THR A 440 15.15 15.69 -3.93
C THR A 440 16.10 16.88 -3.70
N GLY A 441 17.39 16.61 -3.55
CA GLY A 441 18.42 17.62 -3.31
C GLY A 441 18.38 18.20 -1.90
N ILE A 442 17.61 17.61 -0.99
CA ILE A 442 17.53 18.06 0.40
C ILE A 442 18.88 17.88 1.08
N SER A 443 19.25 18.85 1.91
CA SER A 443 20.52 18.85 2.66
C SER A 443 20.32 18.81 4.18
N GLN A 444 19.07 18.71 4.62
CA GLN A 444 18.68 18.69 6.03
C GLN A 444 17.63 17.60 6.24
N ILE A 445 17.58 17.06 7.45
CA ILE A 445 16.55 16.10 7.84
C ILE A 445 15.18 16.81 7.88
N PRO A 446 14.09 16.18 7.40
CA PRO A 446 12.74 16.73 7.51
C PRO A 446 12.37 17.17 8.94
N GLY A 447 11.79 18.36 9.06
CA GLY A 447 11.36 18.90 10.36
C GLY A 447 10.36 17.98 11.04
N GLY A 448 10.47 17.81 12.36
CA GLY A 448 9.58 16.93 13.13
C GLY A 448 9.88 15.42 13.03
N LEU A 449 10.75 14.97 12.12
CA LEU A 449 11.15 13.57 12.03
C LEU A 449 11.89 13.11 13.31
N GLY A 450 11.47 12.00 13.90
CA GLY A 450 12.04 11.49 15.16
C GLY A 450 11.64 12.28 16.41
N THR A 451 10.73 13.25 16.30
CA THR A 451 10.23 14.04 17.45
C THR A 451 8.92 13.46 18.01
N GLY A 452 8.57 13.85 19.25
CA GLY A 452 7.33 13.40 19.91
C GLY A 452 6.02 13.75 19.17
N ASN A 453 6.05 14.76 18.29
CA ASN A 453 4.92 15.21 17.48
C ASN A 453 5.09 14.87 15.98
N GLY A 454 6.10 14.06 15.64
CA GLY A 454 6.34 13.57 14.28
C GLY A 454 5.51 12.33 13.91
N PRO A 455 5.75 11.78 12.71
CA PRO A 455 5.01 10.61 12.20
C PRO A 455 5.47 9.30 12.87
N LYS A 456 4.88 8.96 14.03
CA LYS A 456 5.20 7.70 14.76
C LYS A 456 4.72 6.43 14.04
N GLY A 457 3.74 6.57 13.16
CA GLY A 457 3.16 5.49 12.37
C GLY A 457 3.94 5.15 11.09
N LEU A 458 5.11 5.76 10.86
CA LEU A 458 5.86 5.62 9.62
C LEU A 458 6.30 4.17 9.38
N GLU A 459 6.04 3.65 8.18
CA GLU A 459 6.35 2.29 7.75
C GLU A 459 7.50 2.28 6.73
N ILE A 460 7.58 3.30 5.87
CA ILE A 460 8.60 3.44 4.83
C ILE A 460 9.17 4.85 4.86
N LEU A 461 10.48 4.96 5.07
CA LEU A 461 11.24 6.21 5.02
C LEU A 461 12.36 6.11 3.97
N LYS A 462 12.27 6.90 2.91
CA LYS A 462 13.28 6.95 1.85
C LYS A 462 13.80 8.37 1.70
N LEU A 463 15.06 8.57 2.05
CA LEU A 463 15.79 9.84 1.90
C LEU A 463 17.07 9.65 1.06
N GLY A 464 17.21 8.53 0.34
CA GLY A 464 18.41 8.21 -0.42
C GLY A 464 18.76 9.25 -1.49
N GLU A 465 20.01 9.25 -1.95
CA GLU A 465 20.53 10.16 -2.98
C GLU A 465 20.34 11.66 -2.62
N ASN A 466 20.54 12.02 -1.35
CA ASN A 466 20.48 13.40 -0.84
C ASN A 466 21.63 13.67 0.13
N SER A 467 22.38 14.75 0.00
CA SER A 467 23.52 15.05 0.89
C SER A 467 23.08 15.59 2.25
N LEU A 468 22.62 14.71 3.15
CA LEU A 468 22.10 15.06 4.48
C LEU A 468 23.20 15.32 5.52
N PHE A 469 24.34 14.64 5.42
CA PHE A 469 25.47 14.64 6.37
C PHE A 469 25.14 14.10 7.77
N ASP A 470 23.97 14.42 8.32
CA ASP A 470 23.46 13.91 9.59
C ASP A 470 22.44 12.79 9.38
N ALA A 471 22.52 11.75 10.22
CA ALA A 471 21.57 10.66 10.20
C ALA A 471 20.30 11.03 11.00
N PRO A 472 19.08 10.71 10.51
CA PRO A 472 17.84 10.99 11.23
C PRO A 472 17.68 10.12 12.47
N SER A 473 17.04 10.66 13.51
CA SER A 473 16.54 9.84 14.63
C SER A 473 15.26 9.10 14.22
N LEU A 474 15.19 7.81 14.55
CA LEU A 474 14.05 6.94 14.30
C LEU A 474 13.21 6.71 15.57
N GLU A 475 13.44 7.51 16.61
CA GLU A 475 12.76 7.37 17.89
C GLU A 475 11.24 7.40 17.73
N GLY A 476 10.55 6.42 18.33
CA GLY A 476 9.10 6.30 18.30
C GLY A 476 8.50 5.75 16.99
N MET A 477 9.30 5.47 15.95
CA MET A 477 8.84 4.88 14.68
C MET A 477 8.71 3.36 14.77
N SER A 478 7.87 2.86 15.68
CA SER A 478 7.77 1.43 16.01
C SER A 478 7.24 0.55 14.87
N LYS A 479 6.70 1.15 13.80
CA LYS A 479 6.15 0.46 12.62
C LYS A 479 7.10 0.47 11.43
N LEU A 480 8.29 1.06 11.55
CA LEU A 480 9.20 1.25 10.42
C LEU A 480 9.71 -0.10 9.91
N ARG A 481 9.48 -0.36 8.62
CA ARG A 481 9.84 -1.60 7.91
C ARG A 481 11.00 -1.39 6.97
N GLU A 482 10.97 -0.29 6.23
CA GLU A 482 11.97 0.04 5.21
C GLU A 482 12.56 1.42 5.49
N LEU A 483 13.89 1.45 5.62
CA LEU A 483 14.67 2.68 5.71
C LEU A 483 15.71 2.71 4.59
N ASP A 484 15.65 3.74 3.75
CA ASP A 484 16.67 4.02 2.74
C ASP A 484 17.33 5.37 3.00
N LEU A 485 18.59 5.33 3.39
CA LEU A 485 19.50 6.48 3.52
C LEU A 485 20.74 6.27 2.64
N SER A 486 20.64 5.50 1.55
CA SER A 486 21.79 5.26 0.66
C SER A 486 22.26 6.54 -0.03
N SER A 487 23.58 6.70 -0.18
CA SER A 487 24.18 7.87 -0.81
C SER A 487 23.72 9.20 -0.16
N THR A 488 23.74 9.27 1.17
CA THR A 488 23.33 10.46 1.94
C THR A 488 24.45 11.21 2.66
N ASP A 489 25.70 10.79 2.42
CA ASP A 489 26.91 11.35 3.03
C ASP A 489 26.97 11.27 4.57
N ILE A 490 26.09 10.49 5.21
CA ILE A 490 26.08 10.30 6.66
C ILE A 490 27.32 9.54 7.14
N ASP A 491 27.88 9.93 8.29
CA ASP A 491 29.07 9.30 8.87
C ASP A 491 28.78 8.45 10.12
N LYS A 492 27.56 8.55 10.65
CA LYS A 492 27.05 7.82 11.80
C LYS A 492 25.82 6.99 11.42
N PHE A 493 25.57 5.94 12.21
CA PHE A 493 24.30 5.22 12.16
C PHE A 493 23.17 6.09 12.71
N PRO A 494 21.94 5.97 12.18
CA PRO A 494 20.78 6.64 12.74
C PRO A 494 20.42 6.05 14.10
N ASP A 495 20.04 6.93 15.03
CA ASP A 495 19.58 6.55 16.35
C ASP A 495 18.21 5.85 16.27
N GLY A 496 17.97 4.88 17.15
CA GLY A 496 16.71 4.13 17.19
C GLY A 496 16.67 2.87 16.30
N ILE A 497 17.76 2.52 15.60
CA ILE A 497 17.92 1.17 15.04
C ILE A 497 17.95 0.16 16.18
N THR A 498 17.16 -0.90 16.06
CA THR A 498 17.08 -2.02 17.02
C THR A 498 17.05 -3.36 16.29
N SER A 499 16.96 -4.46 17.04
CA SER A 499 16.69 -5.79 16.47
C SER A 499 15.31 -5.90 15.81
N GLU A 500 14.42 -4.92 15.97
CA GLU A 500 13.10 -4.90 15.32
C GLU A 500 12.97 -3.79 14.27
N ILE A 501 13.76 -2.72 14.39
CA ILE A 501 13.64 -1.51 13.57
C ILE A 501 14.92 -1.27 12.77
N PRO A 502 14.85 -1.17 11.42
CA PRO A 502 13.67 -1.39 10.57
C PRO A 502 13.36 -2.88 10.39
N ALA A 503 12.09 -3.25 10.26
CA ALA A 503 11.65 -4.65 10.28
C ALA A 503 12.14 -5.52 9.11
N THR A 504 12.32 -4.94 7.91
CA THR A 504 12.65 -5.71 6.70
C THR A 504 13.90 -5.23 5.99
N VAL A 505 14.05 -3.92 5.75
CA VAL A 505 15.13 -3.38 4.91
C VAL A 505 15.78 -2.17 5.56
N LEU A 506 17.12 -2.20 5.63
CA LEU A 506 17.96 -1.07 6.01
C LEU A 506 19.01 -0.83 4.92
N ASN A 507 18.84 0.22 4.12
CA ASN A 507 19.80 0.60 3.11
C ASN A 507 20.60 1.83 3.56
N LEU A 508 21.86 1.60 3.93
CA LEU A 508 22.84 2.63 4.31
C LEU A 508 24.02 2.63 3.32
N ALA A 509 23.86 2.09 2.11
CA ALA A 509 24.94 1.97 1.15
C ALA A 509 25.52 3.33 0.73
N ASN A 510 26.79 3.34 0.30
CA ASN A 510 27.49 4.50 -0.25
C ASN A 510 27.47 5.74 0.67
N ASN A 511 27.64 5.52 1.97
CA ASN A 511 27.77 6.59 2.96
C ASN A 511 29.21 6.71 3.47
N ARG A 512 29.43 7.49 4.53
CA ARG A 512 30.74 7.75 5.14
C ARG A 512 30.93 7.04 6.48
N ILE A 513 30.13 6.00 6.75
CA ILE A 513 30.13 5.26 8.01
C ILE A 513 31.44 4.49 8.19
N ARG A 514 32.10 4.68 9.34
CA ARG A 514 33.40 4.06 9.66
C ARG A 514 33.33 2.90 10.64
N SER A 515 32.25 2.82 11.41
CA SER A 515 32.05 1.80 12.45
C SER A 515 30.55 1.53 12.66
N ILE A 516 30.24 0.34 13.15
CA ILE A 516 28.89 -0.14 13.43
C ILE A 516 28.71 -0.20 14.95
N PRO A 517 27.74 0.53 15.54
CA PRO A 517 27.48 0.48 16.99
C PRO A 517 27.24 -0.96 17.48
N GLU A 518 27.68 -1.27 18.70
CA GLU A 518 27.52 -2.61 19.29
C GLU A 518 26.05 -3.01 19.50
N SER A 519 25.17 -2.03 19.71
CA SER A 519 23.72 -2.22 19.88
C SER A 519 23.00 -2.71 18.61
N VAL A 520 23.62 -2.59 17.43
CA VAL A 520 22.98 -2.94 16.15
C VAL A 520 23.17 -4.43 15.84
N GLU A 521 22.08 -5.19 15.79
CA GLU A 521 22.13 -6.57 15.31
C GLU A 521 22.18 -6.61 13.78
N LEU A 522 23.24 -7.21 13.21
CA LEU A 522 23.40 -7.34 11.76
C LEU A 522 22.62 -8.54 11.24
N ARG A 523 21.74 -8.30 10.26
CA ARG A 523 20.83 -9.32 9.72
C ARG A 523 20.61 -9.16 8.22
N ALA A 524 19.91 -10.13 7.63
CA ALA A 524 19.52 -10.07 6.23
C ALA A 524 18.62 -8.83 5.97
N GLY A 525 18.74 -8.23 4.79
CA GLY A 525 18.04 -6.99 4.43
C GLY A 525 18.81 -5.71 4.76
N PHE A 526 19.94 -5.81 5.48
CA PHE A 526 20.84 -4.67 5.68
C PHE A 526 21.80 -4.54 4.49
N ASN A 527 22.05 -3.31 4.06
CA ASN A 527 23.01 -2.98 3.03
C ASN A 527 23.90 -1.82 3.49
N LEU A 528 25.17 -2.10 3.72
CA LEU A 528 26.21 -1.17 4.12
C LEU A 528 27.29 -1.01 3.04
N THR A 529 27.11 -1.60 1.86
CA THR A 529 28.11 -1.57 0.77
C THR A 529 28.58 -0.15 0.46
N GLY A 530 29.87 0.01 0.11
CA GLY A 530 30.41 1.33 -0.25
C GLY A 530 30.72 2.26 0.93
N ASN A 531 30.52 1.83 2.18
CA ASN A 531 30.96 2.57 3.36
C ASN A 531 32.44 2.31 3.70
N PRO A 532 33.21 3.33 4.13
CA PRO A 532 34.61 3.17 4.54
C PRO A 532 34.74 2.61 5.96
N ILE A 533 34.20 1.42 6.21
CA ILE A 533 34.27 0.76 7.52
C ILE A 533 35.70 0.27 7.76
N THR A 534 36.35 0.80 8.78
CA THR A 534 37.73 0.46 9.15
C THR A 534 37.86 -0.13 10.54
N ASP A 535 36.82 -0.02 11.37
CA ASP A 535 36.81 -0.57 12.72
C ASP A 535 36.90 -2.11 12.71
N PRO A 536 37.93 -2.72 13.33
CA PRO A 536 38.10 -4.17 13.36
C PRO A 536 36.94 -4.94 14.02
N ALA A 537 36.29 -4.37 15.04
CA ALA A 537 35.17 -5.03 15.72
C ALA A 537 33.95 -5.15 14.78
N SER A 538 33.64 -4.06 14.08
CA SER A 538 32.61 -4.00 13.04
C SER A 538 32.88 -5.00 11.91
N LEU A 539 34.12 -5.04 11.40
CA LEU A 539 34.52 -5.95 10.33
C LEU A 539 34.38 -7.42 10.76
N ARG A 540 34.76 -7.79 11.99
CA ARG A 540 34.57 -9.15 12.52
C ARG A 540 33.08 -9.51 12.64
N ARG A 541 32.23 -8.58 13.07
CA ARG A 541 30.77 -8.78 13.13
C ARG A 541 30.16 -8.98 11.75
N LEU A 542 30.67 -8.29 10.72
CA LEU A 542 30.23 -8.47 9.33
C LEU A 542 30.57 -9.87 8.79
N ILE A 543 31.74 -10.44 9.14
CA ILE A 543 32.10 -11.83 8.80
C ILE A 543 31.07 -12.80 9.37
N PHE A 544 30.75 -12.62 10.66
CA PHE A 544 29.79 -13.46 11.35
C PHE A 544 28.39 -13.34 10.73
N ALA A 545 27.94 -12.11 10.46
CA ALA A 545 26.65 -11.86 9.83
C ALA A 545 26.55 -12.54 8.45
N ARG A 546 27.57 -12.42 7.59
CA ARG A 546 27.58 -13.12 6.28
C ARG A 546 27.41 -14.62 6.43
N ARG A 547 28.08 -15.25 7.40
CA ARG A 547 27.98 -16.70 7.63
C ARG A 547 26.58 -17.12 8.09
N GLN A 548 25.86 -16.26 8.81
CA GLN A 548 24.49 -16.52 9.25
C GLN A 548 23.46 -16.26 8.14
N THR A 549 23.60 -15.17 7.40
CA THR A 549 22.61 -14.74 6.39
C THR A 549 22.86 -15.32 5.01
N GLY A 550 24.10 -15.75 4.73
CA GLY A 550 24.55 -16.18 3.41
C GLY A 550 24.74 -15.03 2.40
N THR A 551 24.69 -13.77 2.85
CA THR A 551 24.77 -12.56 2.02
C THR A 551 25.80 -11.57 2.56
N ASP A 552 26.54 -10.90 1.67
CA ASP A 552 27.44 -9.82 2.07
C ASP A 552 26.64 -8.53 2.31
N ILE A 553 26.46 -8.19 3.58
CA ILE A 553 25.84 -6.93 4.01
C ILE A 553 26.77 -5.74 3.74
N TRP A 554 28.09 -5.97 3.73
CA TRP A 554 29.09 -4.95 3.43
C TRP A 554 30.18 -5.53 2.51
N LEU A 555 30.60 -4.72 1.55
CA LEU A 555 31.80 -4.93 0.75
C LEU A 555 32.54 -3.59 0.67
N GLY A 556 33.84 -3.64 0.91
CA GLY A 556 34.75 -2.52 0.73
C GLY A 556 34.92 -2.13 -0.73
N VAL A 557 35.71 -1.08 -0.94
CA VAL A 557 36.08 -0.59 -2.27
C VAL A 557 36.93 -1.65 -2.98
N GLU A 558 36.67 -1.88 -4.26
CA GLU A 558 37.48 -2.79 -5.06
C GLU A 558 38.90 -2.23 -5.24
N SER A 559 39.89 -3.10 -5.08
CA SER A 559 41.28 -2.74 -5.38
C SER A 559 41.47 -2.48 -6.87
N VAL A 560 42.18 -1.39 -7.20
CA VAL A 560 42.64 -1.10 -8.57
C VAL A 560 43.77 -2.04 -9.01
N ASP A 561 44.48 -2.64 -8.05
CA ASP A 561 45.52 -3.62 -8.32
C ASP A 561 44.89 -4.99 -8.65
N ALA A 562 45.11 -5.43 -9.89
CA ALA A 562 44.66 -6.72 -10.41
C ALA A 562 45.78 -7.77 -10.44
N SER A 563 46.98 -7.43 -9.96
CA SER A 563 48.14 -8.31 -9.95
C SER A 563 48.14 -9.27 -8.75
N ALA A 564 49.09 -10.19 -8.75
CA ALA A 564 49.35 -11.07 -7.62
C ALA A 564 49.82 -10.32 -6.36
N ASP A 565 50.34 -9.09 -6.49
CA ASP A 565 50.95 -8.33 -5.39
C ASP A 565 49.99 -8.10 -4.23
N LEU A 566 48.69 -8.00 -4.54
CA LEU A 566 47.61 -7.93 -3.58
C LEU A 566 47.66 -9.07 -2.53
N TRP A 567 48.14 -10.25 -2.94
CA TRP A 567 48.17 -11.49 -2.16
C TRP A 567 49.56 -11.88 -1.63
N LEU A 568 50.60 -11.09 -1.90
CA LEU A 568 51.99 -11.44 -1.56
C LEU A 568 52.48 -10.82 -0.24
N ARG A 569 51.71 -9.93 0.39
CA ARG A 569 52.17 -9.11 1.52
C ARG A 569 52.74 -9.92 2.69
N HIS A 570 52.18 -11.09 3.00
CA HIS A 570 52.67 -11.96 4.08
C HIS A 570 53.35 -13.25 3.56
N VAL A 571 53.65 -13.31 2.27
CA VAL A 571 54.38 -14.43 1.67
C VAL A 571 55.88 -14.21 1.90
N PRO A 572 56.64 -15.22 2.39
CA PRO A 572 58.09 -15.09 2.54
C PRO A 572 58.76 -14.72 1.22
N HIS A 573 59.72 -13.78 1.24
CA HIS A 573 60.40 -13.30 0.03
C HIS A 573 60.99 -14.41 -0.85
N ALA A 574 61.46 -15.51 -0.24
CA ALA A 574 61.99 -16.65 -0.97
C ALA A 574 60.94 -17.39 -1.82
N GLN A 575 59.66 -17.33 -1.46
CA GLN A 575 58.55 -18.00 -2.15
C GLN A 575 57.84 -17.08 -3.15
N ALA A 576 58.04 -15.76 -3.05
CA ALA A 576 57.36 -14.78 -3.91
C ALA A 576 57.56 -15.03 -5.42
N PRO A 577 58.76 -15.37 -5.93
CA PRO A 577 58.94 -15.64 -7.36
C PRO A 577 58.13 -16.85 -7.86
N GLU A 578 58.04 -17.90 -7.04
CA GLU A 578 57.27 -19.11 -7.38
C GLU A 578 55.77 -18.80 -7.45
N LYS A 579 55.25 -18.02 -6.50
CA LYS A 579 53.86 -17.59 -6.45
C LYS A 579 53.48 -16.67 -7.60
N LEU A 580 54.35 -15.73 -7.97
CA LEU A 580 54.19 -14.88 -9.15
C LEU A 580 54.11 -15.72 -10.43
N ALA A 581 55.04 -16.66 -10.60
CA ALA A 581 55.03 -17.56 -11.76
C ALA A 581 53.77 -18.43 -11.81
N LEU A 582 53.26 -18.90 -10.66
CA LEU A 582 51.99 -19.63 -10.58
C LEU A 582 50.81 -18.76 -11.03
N TRP A 583 50.74 -17.51 -10.55
CA TRP A 583 49.70 -16.57 -10.92
C TRP A 583 49.67 -16.33 -12.43
N ASP A 584 50.83 -16.03 -13.04
CA ASP A 584 50.92 -15.75 -14.48
C ASP A 584 50.55 -16.95 -15.35
N ARG A 585 50.91 -18.17 -14.94
CA ARG A 585 50.53 -19.40 -15.64
C ARG A 585 49.02 -19.64 -15.62
N LEU A 586 48.36 -19.34 -14.51
CA LEU A 586 46.93 -19.59 -14.33
C LEU A 586 46.06 -18.45 -14.86
N ASN A 587 46.53 -17.20 -14.78
CA ASN A 587 45.80 -16.00 -15.20
C ASN A 587 45.85 -15.80 -16.74
N THR A 588 45.39 -16.82 -17.45
CA THR A 588 45.22 -16.81 -18.92
C THR A 588 43.88 -16.19 -19.31
N PHE A 589 43.72 -15.84 -20.60
CA PHE A 589 42.49 -15.21 -21.10
C PHE A 589 41.22 -16.02 -20.75
N SER A 590 41.30 -17.36 -20.78
CA SER A 590 40.20 -18.27 -20.41
C SER A 590 39.82 -18.26 -18.93
N GLU A 591 40.74 -17.87 -18.04
CA GLU A 591 40.57 -17.87 -16.58
C GLU A 591 40.38 -16.47 -15.99
N SER A 592 40.44 -15.42 -16.82
CA SER A 592 40.25 -14.01 -16.44
C SER A 592 38.99 -13.75 -15.59
N SER A 593 37.91 -14.49 -15.84
CA SER A 593 36.67 -14.40 -15.07
C SER A 593 36.77 -14.96 -13.64
N LEU A 594 37.61 -15.98 -13.41
CA LEU A 594 37.88 -16.51 -12.07
C LEU A 594 38.79 -15.54 -11.29
N PHE A 595 39.82 -15.00 -11.94
CA PHE A 595 40.73 -14.05 -11.32
C PHE A 595 40.06 -12.73 -10.94
N SER A 596 39.08 -12.24 -11.72
CA SER A 596 38.26 -11.10 -11.32
C SER A 596 37.38 -11.41 -10.09
N ARG A 597 36.88 -12.65 -9.97
CA ARG A 597 36.15 -13.12 -8.78
C ARG A 597 37.06 -13.23 -7.56
N ILE A 598 38.27 -13.74 -7.72
CA ILE A 598 39.29 -13.77 -6.64
C ILE A 598 39.65 -12.34 -6.24
N ARG A 599 39.81 -11.41 -7.19
CA ARG A 599 40.05 -9.99 -6.86
C ARG A 599 38.95 -9.40 -5.98
N ASN A 600 37.68 -9.78 -6.16
CA ASN A 600 36.60 -9.33 -5.29
C ASN A 600 36.74 -9.77 -3.82
N LEU A 601 37.56 -10.78 -3.50
CA LEU A 601 37.87 -11.12 -2.11
C LEU A 601 38.60 -9.98 -1.38
N SER A 602 39.30 -9.09 -2.10
CA SER A 602 39.92 -7.89 -1.52
C SER A 602 38.92 -6.93 -0.88
N ARG A 603 37.63 -7.06 -1.22
CA ARG A 603 36.53 -6.23 -0.69
C ARG A 603 35.91 -6.81 0.57
N THR A 604 36.24 -8.05 0.92
CA THR A 604 35.62 -8.74 2.07
C THR A 604 36.19 -8.23 3.39
N PRO A 605 35.42 -8.28 4.50
CA PRO A 605 35.95 -7.92 5.81
C PRO A 605 37.19 -8.73 6.21
N GLU A 606 37.28 -10.01 5.80
CA GLU A 606 38.45 -10.87 6.02
C GLU A 606 39.73 -10.28 5.47
N PHE A 607 39.68 -9.59 4.33
CA PHE A 607 40.87 -8.96 3.75
C PHE A 607 41.46 -7.89 4.67
N PHE A 608 40.63 -7.25 5.50
CA PHE A 608 41.04 -6.18 6.41
C PHE A 608 41.46 -6.71 7.80
N VAL A 609 40.75 -7.69 8.36
CA VAL A 609 41.00 -8.18 9.74
C VAL A 609 41.70 -9.54 9.82
N GLU A 610 41.68 -10.33 8.75
CA GLU A 610 42.21 -11.70 8.67
C GLU A 610 43.11 -11.89 7.43
N ARG A 611 43.78 -10.82 6.98
CA ARG A 611 44.52 -10.77 5.71
C ARG A 611 45.46 -11.94 5.48
N GLN A 612 46.29 -12.27 6.48
CA GLN A 612 47.25 -13.37 6.38
C GLN A 612 46.56 -14.73 6.16
N LEU A 613 45.41 -14.96 6.82
CA LEU A 613 44.65 -16.19 6.66
C LEU A 613 44.01 -16.25 5.28
N LEU A 614 43.42 -15.14 4.82
CA LEU A 614 42.82 -15.04 3.50
C LEU A 614 43.86 -15.26 2.37
N GLU A 615 45.03 -14.62 2.45
CA GLU A 615 46.12 -14.80 1.50
C GLU A 615 46.55 -16.28 1.40
N ARG A 616 46.70 -16.95 2.55
CA ARG A 616 47.02 -18.39 2.59
C ARG A 616 45.95 -19.24 1.91
N ARG A 617 44.67 -18.95 2.17
CA ARG A 617 43.53 -19.67 1.56
C ARG A 617 43.49 -19.48 0.05
N VAL A 618 43.68 -18.25 -0.43
CA VAL A 618 43.75 -17.94 -1.88
C VAL A 618 44.89 -18.70 -2.55
N TRP A 619 46.09 -18.69 -1.98
CA TRP A 619 47.22 -19.44 -2.55
C TRP A 619 47.00 -20.96 -2.52
N ALA A 620 46.44 -21.51 -1.45
CA ALA A 620 46.12 -22.93 -1.35
C ALA A 620 45.06 -23.36 -2.38
N PHE A 621 44.08 -22.49 -2.66
CA PHE A 621 43.11 -22.69 -3.73
C PHE A 621 43.81 -22.70 -5.09
N LEU A 622 44.66 -21.71 -5.40
CA LEU A 622 45.34 -21.61 -6.69
C LEU A 622 46.26 -22.82 -6.97
N GLU A 623 47.00 -23.28 -5.97
CA GLU A 623 47.82 -24.50 -6.07
C GLU A 623 46.98 -25.76 -6.32
N SER A 624 45.81 -25.85 -5.70
CA SER A 624 44.89 -26.97 -5.90
C SER A 624 44.22 -26.87 -7.27
N PHE A 625 43.92 -25.67 -7.74
CA PHE A 625 43.36 -25.41 -9.07
C PHE A 625 44.36 -25.77 -10.19
N GLU A 626 45.65 -25.51 -10.00
CA GLU A 626 46.71 -25.95 -10.93
C GLU A 626 46.76 -27.47 -11.05
N LYS A 627 46.55 -28.20 -9.95
CA LYS A 627 46.57 -29.68 -9.92
C LYS A 627 45.27 -30.31 -10.42
N ALA A 628 44.16 -29.56 -10.44
CA ALA A 628 42.85 -30.05 -10.83
C ALA A 628 42.74 -30.36 -12.32
N GLY A 629 41.97 -31.40 -12.67
CA GLY A 629 41.69 -31.80 -14.04
C GLY A 629 40.75 -30.83 -14.78
N ALA A 630 40.62 -30.97 -16.10
CA ALA A 630 39.82 -30.04 -16.92
C ALA A 630 38.33 -29.96 -16.50
N VAL A 631 37.73 -31.10 -16.13
CA VAL A 631 36.34 -31.19 -15.66
C VAL A 631 36.16 -30.50 -14.31
N GLU A 632 37.11 -30.70 -13.39
CA GLU A 632 37.11 -30.10 -12.06
C GLU A 632 37.26 -28.59 -12.12
N ARG A 633 38.22 -28.09 -12.92
CA ARG A 633 38.37 -26.65 -13.18
C ARG A 633 37.09 -26.03 -13.72
N SER A 634 36.35 -26.76 -14.57
CA SER A 634 35.05 -26.29 -15.05
C SER A 634 34.01 -26.14 -13.96
N ARG A 635 33.92 -27.12 -13.04
CA ARG A 635 33.01 -27.03 -11.89
C ARG A 635 33.37 -25.88 -10.96
N LEU A 636 34.66 -25.69 -10.67
CA LEU A 636 35.14 -24.58 -9.83
C LEU A 636 34.81 -23.22 -10.46
N ARG A 637 34.97 -23.07 -11.78
CA ARG A 637 34.53 -21.85 -12.49
C ARG A 637 33.03 -21.64 -12.40
N ASP A 638 32.23 -22.69 -12.52
CA ASP A 638 30.77 -22.58 -12.40
C ASP A 638 30.35 -22.13 -11.00
N VAL A 639 31.03 -22.59 -9.94
CA VAL A 639 30.81 -22.13 -8.57
C VAL A 639 31.16 -20.65 -8.45
N ALA A 640 32.34 -20.23 -8.90
CA ALA A 640 32.76 -18.83 -8.86
C ALA A 640 31.83 -17.89 -9.64
N ARG A 641 31.22 -18.39 -10.72
CA ARG A 641 30.25 -17.62 -11.52
C ARG A 641 28.89 -17.49 -10.84
N LYS A 642 28.40 -18.57 -10.22
CA LYS A 642 27.05 -18.64 -9.62
C LYS A 642 26.98 -17.97 -8.25
N GLU A 643 28.03 -18.06 -7.44
CA GLU A 643 28.04 -17.46 -6.11
C GLU A 643 28.32 -15.95 -6.19
N THR A 644 27.40 -15.14 -5.65
CA THR A 644 27.49 -13.68 -5.69
C THR A 644 28.34 -13.12 -4.55
N SER A 645 28.36 -13.81 -3.41
CA SER A 645 29.15 -13.43 -2.25
C SER A 645 30.62 -13.88 -2.40
N PRO A 646 31.62 -12.97 -2.41
CA PRO A 646 33.02 -13.38 -2.57
C PRO A 646 33.50 -14.28 -1.42
N GLY A 647 33.15 -13.97 -0.18
CA GLY A 647 33.57 -14.77 0.97
C GLY A 647 33.01 -16.19 0.95
N LYS A 648 31.70 -16.33 0.66
CA LYS A 648 31.03 -17.62 0.51
C LYS A 648 31.51 -18.38 -0.74
N MET A 649 31.85 -17.66 -1.82
CA MET A 649 32.44 -18.24 -3.02
C MET A 649 33.73 -18.99 -2.68
N LEU A 650 34.64 -18.39 -1.90
CA LEU A 650 35.86 -19.08 -1.48
C LEU A 650 35.56 -20.29 -0.60
N GLU A 651 34.61 -20.20 0.35
CA GLU A 651 34.19 -21.32 1.20
C GLU A 651 33.69 -22.51 0.35
N ARG A 652 32.82 -22.25 -0.65
CA ARG A 652 32.30 -23.29 -1.55
C ARG A 652 33.36 -23.87 -2.48
N LEU A 653 34.29 -23.05 -2.97
CA LEU A 653 35.41 -23.53 -3.78
C LEU A 653 36.29 -24.50 -2.98
N GLU A 654 36.56 -24.19 -1.72
CA GLU A 654 37.31 -25.07 -0.81
C GLU A 654 36.56 -26.38 -0.51
N GLU A 655 35.24 -26.32 -0.33
CA GLU A 655 34.39 -27.50 -0.15
C GLU A 655 34.40 -28.42 -1.38
N GLU A 656 34.28 -27.87 -2.59
CA GLU A 656 34.36 -28.63 -3.83
C GLU A 656 35.74 -29.29 -4.01
N ILE A 657 36.82 -28.58 -3.72
CA ILE A 657 38.19 -29.16 -3.77
C ILE A 657 38.33 -30.31 -2.77
N LYS A 658 37.77 -30.18 -1.56
CA LYS A 658 37.79 -31.24 -0.55
C LYS A 658 36.95 -32.45 -0.96
N ALA A 659 35.81 -32.23 -1.62
CA ALA A 659 34.95 -33.31 -2.10
C ALA A 659 35.59 -34.13 -3.22
N LEU A 660 36.49 -33.52 -4.00
CA LEU A 660 37.18 -34.15 -5.12
C LEU A 660 38.44 -34.94 -4.72
N ASP A 661 38.97 -34.74 -3.50
CA ASP A 661 40.18 -35.43 -3.00
C ASP A 661 39.96 -36.08 -1.61
N PRO A 662 39.40 -37.30 -1.55
CA PRO A 662 39.12 -38.01 -0.29
C PRO A 662 40.37 -38.28 0.57
N GLY A 663 41.58 -38.25 -0.02
CA GLY A 663 42.85 -38.48 0.68
C GLY A 663 43.32 -37.32 1.56
N ARG A 664 42.69 -36.15 1.47
CA ARG A 664 43.03 -34.93 2.24
C ARG A 664 42.21 -34.69 3.51
N GLN A 665 41.32 -35.62 3.90
CA GLN A 665 40.48 -35.48 5.10
C GLN A 665 41.26 -35.37 6.44
N ASN A 666 42.55 -35.70 6.46
CA ASN A 666 43.36 -35.78 7.69
C ASN A 666 44.41 -34.67 7.91
N GLN A 667 44.38 -33.56 7.16
CA GLN A 667 45.18 -32.40 7.57
C GLN A 667 44.41 -31.59 8.62
N PRO A 668 44.97 -31.39 9.83
CA PRO A 668 44.28 -30.61 10.85
C PRO A 668 44.07 -29.18 10.35
N LEU A 669 42.89 -28.64 10.61
CA LEU A 669 42.63 -27.19 10.57
C LEU A 669 43.79 -26.48 11.25
N HIS A 670 44.63 -25.77 10.50
CA HIS A 670 45.59 -24.84 11.09
C HIS A 670 44.78 -23.80 11.87
N TYR A 671 44.64 -24.04 13.18
CA TYR A 671 44.12 -23.17 14.23
C TYR A 671 43.11 -22.11 13.77
N LEU A 672 41.83 -22.47 13.79
CA LEU A 672 40.81 -21.53 14.26
C LEU A 672 41.24 -21.09 15.67
N PRO A 673 41.45 -19.79 15.98
CA PRO A 673 41.56 -19.40 17.36
C PRO A 673 40.26 -19.82 18.06
N LYS A 674 40.39 -20.67 19.08
CA LYS A 674 39.29 -21.00 19.99
C LYS A 674 38.68 -19.68 20.48
N ARG A 675 37.34 -19.67 20.60
CA ARG A 675 36.56 -18.60 21.25
C ARG A 675 37.37 -17.97 22.38
N PRO A 676 37.49 -16.62 22.47
CA PRO A 676 37.89 -16.03 23.72
C PRO A 676 36.86 -16.49 24.77
N ARG A 677 37.34 -17.11 25.85
CA ARG A 677 36.53 -17.22 27.06
C ARG A 677 36.31 -15.78 27.52
N LEU A 678 35.05 -15.40 27.60
CA LEU A 678 34.62 -14.26 28.39
C LEU A 678 34.86 -14.65 29.85
N ASP A 679 35.92 -14.11 30.44
CA ASP A 679 36.01 -13.84 31.86
C ASP A 679 35.92 -12.32 32.03
#